data_AF-A0A8F5VK13-F1
#
_entry.id   AF-A0A8F5VK13-F1
#
_cell.length_a   1.000
_cell.length_b   1.000
_cell.length_c   1.000
_cell.angle_alpha   90.00
_cell.angle_beta   90.00
_cell.angle_gamma   90.00
#
_symmetry.space_group_name_H-M   'P 1'
#
loop_
_entity.id
_entity.type
_entity.pdbx_description
1 polymer ?
#
loop_
_entity_poly.entity_id
_entity_poly.type
_entity_poly.pdbx_seq_one_letter_code
_entity_poly.pdbx_strand_id
1 'polypeptide(L)'
;MADSYQQTTNPDGYQNRESQTILNDIPNPILVLKENRIIYANMAAIRTFRARQADDLMGSFLSDLSPTHQPDGSSSAVMIQELLKTVQRGKNTRFEWVFTRFDKVELSGKVTIRQSEYSKTPSLIVSIIDNTPEHHAIRDILHLAEEMKSGNLRARLNAQDYKGDMFKLITGINEMLNGILHPFRDMNRVLQKIAKGDMSAGIDQVYSGEHEKIRQAVNGVADVTKEVHKEISLMVEAAKRGDLANRGRPELFTGEYAETIKGMNEMLDAILTPIRAGNRILQKIRKGDLSERVEIECVGDHAKIRDGINAVHDWLNGLIIYVTRIADGDMNAEIIQASDRDQIHGPLVRMRDNIRDVISDVDMLVTSGSEGRLQVRADPSQHKGDFRKIIEGINKTLDSVVIPIHEAMDVSNDYAQYDFTRRMNTDVSYSGEWKAFQTALDDVGHHVSDAISIITKQIEVLNNVSTQASSSIRDISGGSSLLAEIAQNVSLKAEQGGDGLSQILRAMEDLAVNVSEVSARTGEVNQISSDTNNLSKQGSALAQEAERGMKEITSSTDMVTGLVHEIMEEMSKISKISLVISDIASQTNLLALNAAIEAARAGEAGRGFAVVASEVKSLALESRKSAENISEMIEGLTKKTEQASETMDKSVMVVREGGKALNETLEVFNKIIDSVNTVSLQMDNVAKSAEQQAAAVEEITASINEVNTLVSGTAKDAVAAAAASEEASAAIDQISEQIIHVHEVAENLNKETNKFVV
;
A
#
# COMPACT_ATOMS: atom_id res chain seq x y z
N MET A 1 -6.63 -32.33 57.25
CA MET A 1 -8.06 -32.54 57.54
C MET A 1 -8.87 -31.99 56.39
N ALA A 2 -9.98 -32.63 56.05
CA ALA A 2 -10.87 -32.16 54.98
C ALA A 2 -11.72 -30.99 55.48
N ASP A 3 -12.16 -30.14 54.56
CA ASP A 3 -13.59 -29.86 54.43
C ASP A 3 -13.95 -29.50 52.98
N SER A 4 -15.20 -29.74 52.63
CA SER A 4 -15.72 -29.79 51.27
C SER A 4 -16.76 -28.69 50.99
N TYR A 5 -17.37 -28.73 49.79
CA TYR A 5 -18.41 -27.82 49.28
C TYR A 5 -17.86 -26.44 48.83
N GLN A 6 -18.38 -25.81 47.77
CA GLN A 6 -19.58 -26.11 46.98
C GLN A 6 -19.41 -25.65 45.52
N GLN A 7 -19.90 -26.45 44.56
CA GLN A 7 -20.18 -25.94 43.21
C GLN A 7 -21.47 -25.12 43.24
N THR A 8 -21.46 -23.91 42.68
CA THR A 8 -22.66 -23.21 42.22
C THR A 8 -22.43 -22.73 40.79
N THR A 9 -23.31 -23.13 39.90
CA THR A 9 -23.22 -22.94 38.45
C THR A 9 -23.92 -21.67 37.97
N ASN A 10 -23.34 -21.06 36.94
CA ASN A 10 -23.96 -20.14 35.96
C ASN A 10 -24.44 -18.74 36.43
N PRO A 11 -24.61 -17.77 35.50
CA PRO A 11 -24.12 -17.71 34.11
C PRO A 11 -23.43 -16.37 33.75
N ASP A 12 -22.13 -16.37 33.40
CA ASP A 12 -21.56 -15.59 32.27
C ASP A 12 -20.02 -15.69 32.17
N GLY A 13 -19.50 -15.82 30.94
CA GLY A 13 -18.16 -15.34 30.54
C GLY A 13 -16.90 -16.07 31.03
N TYR A 14 -16.48 -17.13 30.31
CA TYR A 14 -15.28 -17.95 30.55
C TYR A 14 -13.88 -17.26 30.36
N GLN A 15 -13.73 -15.93 30.56
CA GLN A 15 -12.54 -15.17 30.11
C GLN A 15 -11.73 -14.38 31.17
N ASN A 16 -11.97 -14.51 32.48
CA ASN A 16 -11.44 -13.53 33.47
C ASN A 16 -10.41 -14.00 34.53
N ARG A 17 -9.82 -15.21 34.42
CA ARG A 17 -8.89 -15.73 35.46
C ARG A 17 -7.39 -15.63 35.14
N GLU A 18 -6.96 -15.78 33.88
CA GLU A 18 -5.53 -15.83 33.54
C GLU A 18 -4.80 -14.49 33.71
N SER A 19 -5.44 -13.37 33.38
CA SER A 19 -4.83 -12.03 33.46
C SER A 19 -4.49 -11.59 34.88
N GLN A 20 -5.12 -12.18 35.91
CA GLN A 20 -4.84 -11.88 37.31
C GLN A 20 -3.62 -12.61 37.87
N THR A 21 -3.25 -13.76 37.29
CA THR A 21 -2.08 -14.53 37.73
C THR A 21 -0.80 -13.85 37.28
N ILE A 22 -0.72 -13.43 36.01
CA ILE A 22 0.46 -12.79 35.42
C ILE A 22 0.87 -11.50 36.17
N LEU A 23 -0.11 -10.67 36.57
CA LEU A 23 0.17 -9.43 37.31
C LEU A 23 0.66 -9.69 38.75
N ASN A 24 0.36 -10.85 39.34
CA ASN A 24 0.77 -11.21 40.70
C ASN A 24 2.22 -11.72 40.81
N ASP A 25 2.76 -12.29 39.73
CA ASP A 25 4.16 -12.76 39.68
C ASP A 25 5.17 -11.61 39.44
N ILE A 26 4.70 -10.39 39.15
CA ILE A 26 5.58 -9.23 39.00
C ILE A 26 6.07 -8.78 40.39
N PRO A 27 7.40 -8.76 40.65
CA PRO A 27 7.94 -8.50 42.00
C PRO A 27 7.82 -7.04 42.44
N ASN A 28 7.56 -6.13 41.51
CA ASN A 28 7.27 -4.73 41.81
C ASN A 28 5.77 -4.53 42.09
N PRO A 29 5.40 -3.67 43.05
CA PRO A 29 4.02 -3.20 43.25
C PRO A 29 3.35 -2.76 41.96
N ILE A 30 2.14 -3.25 41.71
CA ILE A 30 1.25 -2.85 40.62
C ILE A 30 -0.20 -2.67 41.12
N LEU A 31 -0.86 -1.60 40.66
CA LEU A 31 -2.28 -1.30 40.88
C LEU A 31 -2.98 -1.02 39.53
N VAL A 32 -4.30 -1.21 39.45
CA VAL A 32 -5.13 -0.91 38.27
C VAL A 32 -6.33 -0.05 38.67
N LEU A 33 -6.68 0.94 37.86
CA LEU A 33 -7.73 1.94 38.13
C LEU A 33 -8.80 1.96 37.03
N LYS A 34 -10.07 2.17 37.39
CA LYS A 34 -11.18 2.49 36.48
C LYS A 34 -12.06 3.56 37.10
N GLU A 35 -12.48 4.56 36.32
CA GLU A 35 -13.19 5.75 36.83
C GLU A 35 -12.51 6.38 38.07
N ASN A 36 -11.17 6.41 38.06
CA ASN A 36 -10.29 6.90 39.14
C ASN A 36 -10.28 6.04 40.43
N ARG A 37 -10.99 4.90 40.49
CA ARG A 37 -10.97 3.99 41.65
C ARG A 37 -10.13 2.76 41.37
N ILE A 38 -9.44 2.23 42.38
CA ILE A 38 -8.65 1.00 42.24
C ILE A 38 -9.60 -0.19 42.04
N ILE A 39 -9.34 -0.98 41.00
CA ILE A 39 -10.12 -2.18 40.63
C ILE A 39 -9.27 -3.46 40.59
N TYR A 40 -7.96 -3.38 40.82
CA TYR A 40 -7.09 -4.53 41.07
C TYR A 40 -5.77 -4.07 41.71
N ALA A 41 -5.17 -4.91 42.56
CA ALA A 41 -3.86 -4.71 43.17
C ALA A 41 -3.09 -6.04 43.23
N ASN A 42 -1.78 -6.03 42.98
CA ASN A 42 -0.97 -7.26 42.99
C ASN A 42 -0.33 -7.58 44.37
N MET A 43 0.12 -8.83 44.54
CA MET A 43 0.74 -9.33 45.78
C MET A 43 2.01 -8.58 46.21
N ALA A 44 2.72 -7.91 45.29
CA ALA A 44 3.83 -7.02 45.63
C ALA A 44 3.33 -5.69 46.19
N ALA A 45 2.25 -5.12 45.65
CA ALA A 45 1.64 -3.90 46.17
C ALA A 45 1.07 -4.11 47.58
N ILE A 46 0.36 -5.21 47.82
CA ILE A 46 -0.16 -5.56 49.15
C ILE A 46 0.98 -5.60 50.18
N ARG A 47 2.10 -6.25 49.85
CA ARG A 47 3.29 -6.32 50.73
C ARG A 47 3.97 -4.98 50.93
N THR A 48 4.17 -4.20 49.88
CA THR A 48 4.90 -2.92 49.94
C THR A 48 4.10 -1.81 50.62
N PHE A 49 2.77 -1.76 50.42
CA PHE A 49 1.88 -0.85 51.16
C PHE A 49 1.48 -1.38 52.54
N ARG A 50 1.77 -2.65 52.84
CA ARG A 50 1.40 -3.35 54.09
C ARG A 50 -0.12 -3.41 54.34
N ALA A 51 -0.91 -3.51 53.26
CA ALA A 51 -2.36 -3.76 53.35
C ALA A 51 -2.63 -5.16 53.90
N ARG A 52 -3.77 -5.39 54.58
CA ARG A 52 -4.08 -6.69 55.21
C ARG A 52 -4.75 -7.66 54.24
N GLN A 53 -5.60 -7.15 53.38
CA GLN A 53 -6.29 -7.90 52.32
C GLN A 53 -6.39 -7.04 51.05
N ALA A 54 -6.61 -7.68 49.90
CA ALA A 54 -6.71 -6.96 48.62
C ALA A 54 -7.84 -5.90 48.65
N ASP A 55 -8.96 -6.21 49.30
CA ASP A 55 -10.11 -5.31 49.42
C ASP A 55 -9.81 -3.99 50.15
N ASP A 56 -8.76 -3.93 50.99
CA ASP A 56 -8.34 -2.69 51.66
C ASP A 56 -7.79 -1.65 50.67
N LEU A 57 -7.30 -2.10 49.50
CA LEU A 57 -6.80 -1.27 48.41
C LEU A 57 -7.87 -1.05 47.32
N MET A 58 -9.03 -1.71 47.40
CA MET A 58 -10.04 -1.72 46.35
C MET A 58 -11.08 -0.62 46.53
N GLY A 59 -11.52 -0.02 45.43
CA GLY A 59 -12.53 1.06 45.42
C GLY A 59 -12.02 2.42 45.90
N SER A 60 -10.89 2.50 46.61
CA SER A 60 -10.21 3.74 47.02
C SER A 60 -9.58 4.47 45.83
N PHE A 61 -9.25 5.75 46.03
CA PHE A 61 -8.49 6.55 45.09
C PHE A 61 -6.98 6.39 45.36
N LEU A 62 -6.14 6.58 44.33
CA LEU A 62 -4.68 6.52 44.50
C LEU A 62 -4.15 7.59 45.47
N SER A 63 -4.87 8.70 45.61
CA SER A 63 -4.60 9.77 46.59
C SER A 63 -4.73 9.31 48.05
N ASP A 64 -5.53 8.29 48.31
CA ASP A 64 -5.82 7.81 49.67
C ASP A 64 -4.64 7.02 50.26
N LEU A 65 -3.69 6.62 49.41
CA LEU A 65 -2.44 5.91 49.76
C LEU A 65 -1.24 6.88 49.93
N SER A 66 -1.51 8.18 50.00
CA SER A 66 -0.50 9.25 50.03
C SER A 66 -0.72 10.16 51.26
N PRO A 67 0.33 10.81 51.78
CA PRO A 67 0.15 11.89 52.76
C PRO A 67 -0.61 13.06 52.13
N THR A 68 -1.25 13.91 52.94
CA THR A 68 -2.06 15.05 52.44
C THR A 68 -1.28 16.04 51.58
N HIS A 69 0.02 16.16 51.81
CA HIS A 69 0.97 16.90 50.99
C HIS A 69 2.23 16.06 50.77
N GLN A 70 2.86 16.19 49.61
CA GLN A 70 4.18 15.60 49.34
C GLN A 70 5.31 16.40 50.01
N PRO A 71 6.56 15.88 50.07
CA PRO A 71 7.69 16.61 50.68
C PRO A 71 8.02 17.97 50.05
N ASP A 72 7.54 18.23 48.83
CA ASP A 72 7.64 19.53 48.15
C ASP A 72 6.51 20.51 48.51
N GLY A 73 5.55 20.10 49.34
CA GLY A 73 4.39 20.88 49.78
C GLY A 73 3.17 20.82 48.86
N SER A 74 3.22 20.11 47.73
CA SER A 74 2.09 19.98 46.79
C SER A 74 0.96 19.09 47.33
N SER A 75 -0.31 19.41 47.00
CA SER A 75 -1.47 18.63 47.46
C SER A 75 -1.67 17.36 46.64
N SER A 76 -1.51 16.21 47.29
CA SER A 76 -1.53 14.89 46.63
C SER A 76 -2.84 14.59 45.89
N ALA A 77 -3.99 15.04 46.39
CA ALA A 77 -5.30 14.78 45.78
C ALA A 77 -5.52 15.55 44.46
N VAL A 78 -5.11 16.82 44.40
CA VAL A 78 -5.23 17.66 43.20
C VAL A 78 -4.28 17.15 42.11
N MET A 79 -3.03 16.92 42.49
CA MET A 79 -1.98 16.48 41.56
C MET A 79 -2.30 15.11 40.95
N ILE A 80 -2.81 14.15 41.74
CA ILE A 80 -3.24 12.83 41.22
C ILE A 80 -4.42 12.97 40.25
N GLN A 81 -5.42 13.83 40.49
CA GLN A 81 -6.48 14.04 39.50
C GLN A 81 -5.97 14.62 38.18
N GLU A 82 -5.03 15.55 38.22
CA GLU A 82 -4.48 16.20 37.02
C GLU A 82 -3.57 15.26 36.22
N LEU A 83 -2.75 14.47 36.91
CA LEU A 83 -1.98 13.37 36.32
C LEU A 83 -2.91 12.36 35.63
N LEU A 84 -3.99 11.93 36.28
CA LEU A 84 -4.90 10.93 35.72
C LEU A 84 -5.75 11.47 34.55
N LYS A 85 -6.18 12.74 34.58
CA LYS A 85 -6.77 13.43 33.40
C LYS A 85 -5.79 13.49 32.22
N THR A 86 -4.50 13.67 32.50
CA THR A 86 -3.46 13.71 31.48
C THR A 86 -3.24 12.32 30.86
N VAL A 87 -3.29 11.26 31.67
CA VAL A 87 -3.18 9.87 31.18
C VAL A 87 -4.41 9.46 30.36
N GLN A 88 -5.62 9.89 30.74
CA GLN A 88 -6.85 9.64 29.96
C GLN A 88 -6.84 10.27 28.55
N ARG A 89 -5.95 11.25 28.29
CA ARG A 89 -5.71 11.83 26.96
C ARG A 89 -4.62 11.09 26.16
N GLY A 90 -4.22 9.88 26.59
CA GLY A 90 -3.31 9.00 25.86
C GLY A 90 -1.81 9.13 26.18
N LYS A 91 -1.41 9.86 27.23
CA LYS A 91 0.01 10.00 27.63
C LYS A 91 0.38 9.09 28.82
N ASN A 92 1.61 8.58 28.83
CA ASN A 92 2.16 7.81 29.96
C ASN A 92 2.98 8.75 30.88
N THR A 93 3.08 8.48 32.19
CA THR A 93 3.73 9.39 33.15
C THR A 93 4.55 8.67 34.22
N ARG A 94 5.66 9.25 34.68
CA ARG A 94 6.57 8.72 35.72
C ARG A 94 7.07 9.85 36.63
N PHE A 95 7.17 9.61 37.94
CA PHE A 95 7.56 10.60 38.96
C PHE A 95 8.12 9.92 40.23
N GLU A 96 8.73 10.67 41.14
CA GLU A 96 8.97 10.23 42.52
C GLU A 96 7.80 10.65 43.41
N TRP A 97 7.48 9.83 44.41
CA TRP A 97 6.34 10.02 45.29
C TRP A 97 6.60 9.41 46.66
N VAL A 98 6.14 10.09 47.72
CA VAL A 98 6.04 9.50 49.04
C VAL A 98 4.64 8.95 49.22
N PHE A 99 4.57 7.65 49.49
CA PHE A 99 3.35 6.97 49.91
C PHE A 99 3.29 6.82 51.42
N THR A 100 2.08 6.78 51.96
CA THR A 100 1.87 6.37 53.35
C THR A 100 1.42 4.92 53.34
N ARG A 101 2.25 4.02 53.88
CA ARG A 101 1.89 2.61 54.10
C ARG A 101 0.77 2.52 55.17
N PHE A 102 0.04 1.41 55.21
CA PHE A 102 -1.03 1.19 56.20
C PHE A 102 -0.54 1.15 57.66
N ASP A 103 0.76 0.94 57.90
CA ASP A 103 1.40 1.06 59.22
C ASP A 103 1.89 2.49 59.55
N LYS A 104 1.55 3.46 58.70
CA LYS A 104 1.98 4.87 58.74
C LYS A 104 3.48 5.12 58.54
N VAL A 105 4.26 4.11 58.14
CA VAL A 105 5.64 4.35 57.71
C VAL A 105 5.63 4.94 56.31
N GLU A 106 6.28 6.08 56.13
CA GLU A 106 6.45 6.68 54.81
C GLU A 106 7.34 5.80 53.92
N LEU A 107 6.94 5.69 52.67
CA LEU A 107 7.67 4.99 51.61
C LEU A 107 8.01 5.99 50.53
N SER A 108 9.29 6.37 50.45
CA SER A 108 9.85 7.05 49.28
C SER A 108 9.91 6.05 48.12
N GLY A 109 9.30 6.38 46.97
CA GLY A 109 9.38 5.50 45.81
C GLY A 109 9.15 6.11 44.43
N LYS A 110 9.65 5.41 43.42
CA LYS A 110 9.56 5.80 42.00
C LYS A 110 8.34 5.19 41.33
N VAL A 111 7.42 6.02 40.83
CA VAL A 111 6.06 5.69 40.39
C VAL A 111 5.87 5.87 38.89
N THR A 112 5.09 5.00 38.24
CA THR A 112 4.74 5.08 36.80
C THR A 112 3.25 4.79 36.58
N ILE A 113 2.54 5.53 35.70
CA ILE A 113 1.10 5.36 35.38
C ILE A 113 0.87 5.34 33.85
N ARG A 114 0.00 4.43 33.36
CA ARG A 114 -0.29 4.17 31.92
C ARG A 114 -1.76 3.78 31.65
N GLN A 115 -2.26 3.97 30.42
CA GLN A 115 -3.62 3.55 29.99
C GLN A 115 -3.63 2.11 29.42
N SER A 116 -4.72 1.36 29.63
CA SER A 116 -4.85 -0.05 29.22
C SER A 116 -6.33 -0.49 29.14
N GLU A 117 -6.58 -1.76 28.79
CA GLU A 117 -7.90 -2.41 28.93
C GLU A 117 -7.82 -3.53 29.95
N TYR A 118 -8.80 -3.58 30.85
CA TYR A 118 -8.93 -4.64 31.85
C TYR A 118 -10.34 -5.20 31.85
N SER A 119 -10.48 -6.53 31.75
CA SER A 119 -11.77 -7.22 31.60
C SER A 119 -12.66 -6.63 30.47
N LYS A 120 -12.05 -6.28 29.32
CA LYS A 120 -12.69 -5.60 28.18
C LYS A 120 -13.34 -4.25 28.50
N THR A 121 -12.85 -3.54 29.53
CA THR A 121 -13.27 -2.16 29.81
C THR A 121 -12.05 -1.23 29.98
N PRO A 122 -12.12 0.03 29.50
CA PRO A 122 -11.00 0.98 29.59
C PRO A 122 -10.57 1.22 31.06
N SER A 123 -9.26 1.11 31.32
CA SER A 123 -8.65 1.14 32.66
C SER A 123 -7.23 1.76 32.62
N LEU A 124 -6.59 1.98 33.77
CA LEU A 124 -5.22 2.49 33.91
C LEU A 124 -4.38 1.56 34.80
N ILE A 125 -3.05 1.50 34.63
CA ILE A 125 -2.11 0.67 35.43
C ILE A 125 -1.03 1.56 36.07
N VAL A 126 -0.64 1.26 37.32
CA VAL A 126 0.35 1.98 38.16
C VAL A 126 1.46 1.03 38.63
N SER A 127 2.73 1.45 38.76
CA SER A 127 3.84 0.64 39.32
C SER A 127 4.90 1.44 40.13
N ILE A 128 5.55 0.86 41.17
CA ILE A 128 6.35 1.55 42.23
C ILE A 128 7.67 0.81 42.64
N ILE A 129 8.72 1.49 43.14
CA ILE A 129 10.04 0.96 43.65
C ILE A 129 10.56 1.75 44.89
N ASP A 130 11.18 1.13 45.92
CA ASP A 130 11.71 1.70 47.22
C ASP A 130 13.22 2.08 47.18
N ASN A 131 13.69 3.06 47.99
CA ASN A 131 15.09 3.58 48.02
C ASN A 131 15.61 4.13 49.39
N THR A 132 15.33 3.45 50.51
CA THR A 132 15.58 3.99 51.86
C THR A 132 17.03 3.92 52.45
N PRO A 133 17.82 2.82 52.33
CA PRO A 133 19.03 2.60 53.17
C PRO A 133 20.21 3.56 52.96
N GLU A 134 20.40 4.09 51.75
CA GLU A 134 21.58 4.87 51.36
C GLU A 134 21.72 6.18 52.16
N HIS A 135 20.61 6.72 52.68
CA HIS A 135 20.59 7.96 53.46
C HIS A 135 21.13 7.83 54.90
N HIS A 136 21.42 6.63 55.39
CA HIS A 136 21.91 6.44 56.77
C HIS A 136 23.44 6.52 56.92
N ALA A 137 24.21 5.81 56.08
CA ALA A 137 25.65 5.60 56.32
C ALA A 137 26.52 6.87 56.26
N ILE A 138 26.06 7.90 55.55
CA ILE A 138 26.74 9.20 55.43
C ILE A 138 26.83 9.91 56.80
N ARG A 139 25.98 9.56 57.77
CA ARG A 139 25.86 10.24 59.06
C ARG A 139 27.00 9.91 60.04
N ASP A 140 27.46 8.66 60.10
CA ASP A 140 28.28 8.18 61.23
C ASP A 140 29.79 8.44 61.07
N ILE A 141 30.32 8.36 59.84
CA ILE A 141 31.75 8.56 59.56
C ILE A 141 32.21 9.96 59.99
N LEU A 142 31.32 10.94 59.91
CA LEU A 142 31.56 12.32 60.34
C LEU A 142 31.79 12.47 61.86
N HIS A 143 31.62 11.42 62.67
CA HIS A 143 31.73 11.48 64.13
C HIS A 143 33.09 11.04 64.71
N LEU A 144 33.85 10.12 64.08
CA LEU A 144 35.15 9.68 64.66
C LEU A 144 36.21 10.78 64.63
N ALA A 145 36.27 11.53 63.53
CA ALA A 145 37.39 12.42 63.23
C ALA A 145 37.67 13.45 64.34
N GLU A 146 36.66 13.78 65.14
CA GLU A 146 36.77 14.73 66.25
C GLU A 146 37.44 14.16 67.52
N GLU A 147 37.55 12.82 67.70
CA GLU A 147 38.13 12.18 68.90
C GLU A 147 39.67 12.27 68.97
N MET A 148 40.40 11.70 67.99
CA MET A 148 41.87 11.57 68.05
C MET A 148 42.60 12.92 68.13
N LYS A 149 41.98 13.98 67.62
CA LYS A 149 42.45 15.37 67.65
C LYS A 149 42.60 15.93 69.06
N SER A 150 42.04 15.27 70.09
CA SER A 150 42.08 15.68 71.50
C SER A 150 43.29 15.17 72.30
N GLY A 151 44.26 14.48 71.68
CA GLY A 151 45.49 14.03 72.36
C GLY A 151 45.33 12.74 73.18
N ASN A 152 44.15 12.12 73.13
CA ASN A 152 43.91 10.81 73.71
C ASN A 152 44.66 9.72 72.91
N LEU A 153 45.87 9.35 73.36
CA LEU A 153 46.68 8.26 72.80
C LEU A 153 46.06 6.84 72.98
N ARG A 154 44.71 6.73 73.02
CA ARG A 154 43.93 5.50 73.28
C ARG A 154 42.54 5.34 72.55
N ALA A 155 41.98 6.30 71.79
CA ALA A 155 40.58 6.30 71.26
C ALA A 155 40.29 5.63 69.85
N ARG A 156 39.08 5.09 69.55
CA ARG A 156 38.81 4.06 68.48
C ARG A 156 37.35 4.03 67.86
N LEU A 157 37.12 3.40 66.67
CA LEU A 157 35.81 3.31 65.88
C LEU A 157 35.05 1.93 65.94
N ASN A 158 33.75 1.85 65.58
CA ASN A 158 32.94 0.60 65.52
C ASN A 158 32.39 0.25 64.10
N ALA A 159 32.66 -0.97 63.60
CA ALA A 159 32.40 -1.37 62.22
C ALA A 159 31.06 -2.10 61.94
N GLN A 160 30.37 -2.64 62.95
CA GLN A 160 29.39 -3.73 62.72
C GLN A 160 28.03 -3.34 62.13
N ASP A 161 27.65 -2.06 62.16
CA ASP A 161 26.29 -1.60 61.82
C ASP A 161 25.98 -1.58 60.30
N TYR A 162 26.97 -1.91 59.48
CA TYR A 162 26.96 -1.74 58.03
C TYR A 162 27.11 -3.06 57.26
N LYS A 163 26.52 -3.15 56.07
CA LYS A 163 26.58 -4.32 55.17
C LYS A 163 27.10 -3.94 53.80
N GLY A 164 27.59 -4.94 53.06
CA GLY A 164 28.24 -4.73 51.77
C GLY A 164 29.55 -3.95 51.94
N ASP A 165 29.83 -3.05 51.01
CA ASP A 165 31.12 -2.35 50.96
C ASP A 165 31.37 -1.39 52.14
N MET A 166 30.32 -0.99 52.86
CA MET A 166 30.42 0.04 53.90
C MET A 166 30.98 -0.46 55.25
N PHE A 167 31.10 -1.78 55.47
CA PHE A 167 31.74 -2.37 56.68
C PHE A 167 33.27 -2.23 56.68
N LYS A 168 33.91 -2.45 55.53
CA LYS A 168 35.38 -2.60 55.42
C LYS A 168 36.15 -1.35 55.81
N LEU A 169 35.54 -0.18 55.66
CA LEU A 169 36.17 1.13 55.83
C LEU A 169 36.58 1.43 57.28
N ILE A 170 35.95 0.78 58.27
CA ILE A 170 35.95 1.24 59.66
C ILE A 170 37.08 0.66 60.53
N THR A 171 37.51 -0.59 60.31
CA THR A 171 38.40 -1.33 61.23
C THR A 171 39.86 -0.85 61.25
N GLY A 172 40.37 -0.30 60.15
CA GLY A 172 41.82 -0.11 59.93
C GLY A 172 42.54 0.94 60.80
N ILE A 173 41.84 1.63 61.70
CA ILE A 173 42.32 2.89 62.31
C ILE A 173 43.01 2.70 63.70
N ASN A 174 43.14 1.47 64.23
CA ASN A 174 43.19 1.27 65.69
C ASN A 174 44.51 0.79 66.39
N GLU A 175 45.47 0.10 65.75
CA GLU A 175 46.45 -0.78 66.46
C GLU A 175 47.77 -0.14 67.00
N MET A 176 48.03 1.15 66.78
CA MET A 176 49.41 1.66 66.55
C MET A 176 50.29 2.13 67.76
N LEU A 177 50.08 1.78 69.06
CA LEU A 177 50.58 2.64 70.20
C LEU A 177 51.73 2.20 71.20
N ASN A 178 51.56 1.45 72.31
CA ASN A 178 52.70 0.97 73.18
C ASN A 178 53.26 1.98 74.26
N GLY A 179 54.41 1.79 74.98
CA GLY A 179 55.20 0.55 75.20
C GLY A 179 56.65 0.49 75.84
N ILE A 180 57.36 1.56 76.30
CA ILE A 180 58.84 1.66 76.00
C ILE A 180 60.01 1.59 77.07
N LEU A 181 59.96 1.99 78.36
CA LEU A 181 61.20 2.39 79.14
C LEU A 181 61.61 1.59 80.42
N HIS A 182 62.94 1.49 80.77
CA HIS A 182 63.47 1.52 82.18
C HIS A 182 64.95 2.02 82.45
N PRO A 183 66.06 1.24 82.62
CA PRO A 183 67.10 1.51 83.68
C PRO A 183 68.63 1.47 83.33
N PHE A 184 69.50 2.19 84.06
CA PHE A 184 71.00 2.18 83.99
C PHE A 184 71.66 2.60 85.34
N ARG A 185 72.95 2.24 85.67
CA ARG A 185 73.87 3.00 86.60
C ARG A 185 75.41 2.67 86.67
N ASP A 186 75.90 1.67 87.43
CA ASP A 186 76.83 1.95 88.57
C ASP A 186 78.28 1.33 88.61
N MET A 187 79.29 1.79 87.84
CA MET A 187 80.33 0.85 87.29
C MET A 187 81.87 1.05 87.52
N ASN A 188 82.37 2.06 88.27
CA ASN A 188 83.55 2.81 87.76
C ASN A 188 84.96 2.82 88.46
N ARG A 189 85.30 1.99 89.48
CA ARG A 189 86.49 2.29 90.38
C ARG A 189 87.86 1.64 90.10
N VAL A 190 88.03 0.31 90.03
CA VAL A 190 89.38 -0.34 90.18
C VAL A 190 90.18 -0.50 88.88
N LEU A 191 89.59 -0.17 87.73
CA LEU A 191 90.19 -0.29 86.39
C LEU A 191 91.52 0.49 86.21
N GLN A 192 91.95 1.32 87.16
CA GLN A 192 93.14 2.18 87.03
C GLN A 192 94.50 1.54 87.36
N LYS A 193 94.60 0.52 88.23
CA LYS A 193 95.92 -0.03 88.64
C LYS A 193 96.56 -0.93 87.58
N ILE A 194 95.74 -1.80 87.00
CA ILE A 194 96.11 -2.75 85.93
C ILE A 194 96.74 -2.03 84.73
N ALA A 195 96.28 -0.81 84.44
CA ALA A 195 96.69 -0.02 83.27
C ALA A 195 98.17 0.40 83.22
N LYS A 196 98.99 0.15 84.25
CA LYS A 196 100.42 0.54 84.30
C LYS A 196 101.42 -0.61 84.07
N GLY A 197 100.96 -1.83 83.80
CA GLY A 197 101.82 -2.97 83.44
C GLY A 197 102.43 -3.75 84.60
N ASP A 198 102.16 -3.38 85.85
CA ASP A 198 102.36 -4.26 87.02
C ASP A 198 101.08 -5.06 87.27
N MET A 199 101.16 -6.37 87.06
CA MET A 199 100.01 -7.24 86.81
C MET A 199 99.53 -7.92 88.11
N SER A 200 99.03 -7.16 89.12
CA SER A 200 98.73 -7.68 90.49
C SER A 200 97.61 -7.00 91.42
N ALA A 201 96.27 -6.88 91.12
CA ALA A 201 95.20 -6.17 91.97
C ALA A 201 93.62 -6.53 91.89
N GLY A 202 92.66 -5.94 92.70
CA GLY A 202 91.15 -6.24 92.72
C GLY A 202 90.06 -5.38 93.54
N ILE A 203 88.74 -5.82 93.59
CA ILE A 203 87.38 -5.26 94.06
C ILE A 203 86.52 -6.14 95.05
N ASP A 204 85.55 -5.48 95.74
CA ASP A 204 84.73 -5.74 96.98
C ASP A 204 83.23 -6.26 96.96
N GLN A 205 82.15 -5.56 96.49
CA GLN A 205 80.70 -5.79 96.92
C GLN A 205 79.54 -6.04 95.85
N VAL A 206 78.41 -6.72 96.23
CA VAL A 206 77.33 -7.42 95.40
C VAL A 206 75.97 -6.67 95.18
N TYR A 207 75.22 -6.98 94.10
CA TYR A 207 74.01 -6.34 93.51
C TYR A 207 72.98 -7.34 92.86
N SER A 208 71.99 -6.87 92.06
CA SER A 208 71.03 -7.69 91.26
C SER A 208 70.68 -7.12 89.87
N GLY A 209 70.33 -7.98 88.90
CA GLY A 209 69.72 -7.58 87.60
C GLY A 209 70.74 -7.07 86.58
N GLU A 210 70.38 -6.02 85.84
CA GLU A 210 71.34 -5.23 85.04
C GLU A 210 72.46 -4.61 85.90
N HIS A 211 72.32 -4.60 87.23
CA HIS A 211 73.26 -3.96 88.15
C HIS A 211 74.21 -4.94 88.87
N GLU A 212 73.96 -6.27 88.95
CA GLU A 212 74.94 -7.22 89.56
C GLU A 212 76.18 -7.43 88.70
N LYS A 213 75.94 -7.46 87.39
CA LYS A 213 76.92 -7.92 86.40
C LYS A 213 78.20 -7.07 86.39
N ILE A 214 78.15 -5.91 87.06
CA ILE A 214 79.17 -4.89 87.17
C ILE A 214 80.38 -5.31 88.02
N ARG A 215 80.20 -5.96 89.18
CA ARG A 215 81.33 -6.14 90.12
C ARG A 215 82.38 -7.14 89.62
N GLN A 216 81.94 -8.35 89.28
CA GLN A 216 82.84 -9.52 89.24
C GLN A 216 83.96 -9.38 88.19
N ALA A 217 83.78 -8.47 87.23
CA ALA A 217 84.68 -8.24 86.11
C ALA A 217 86.13 -7.87 86.47
N VAL A 218 86.41 -7.27 87.63
CA VAL A 218 87.63 -6.42 87.77
C VAL A 218 88.89 -7.12 88.32
N ASN A 219 88.79 -8.28 88.99
CA ASN A 219 89.96 -8.90 89.67
C ASN A 219 90.71 -9.90 88.79
N GLY A 220 89.99 -10.65 87.96
CA GLY A 220 90.58 -11.69 87.10
C GLY A 220 91.52 -11.15 86.03
N VAL A 221 91.69 -9.83 85.95
CA VAL A 221 92.46 -9.15 84.90
C VAL A 221 93.97 -9.21 85.17
N ALA A 222 94.41 -9.22 86.43
CA ALA A 222 95.83 -9.10 86.76
C ALA A 222 96.67 -10.33 86.36
N ASP A 223 96.47 -11.46 87.06
CA ASP A 223 97.35 -12.64 86.99
C ASP A 223 97.49 -13.23 85.58
N VAL A 224 96.40 -13.23 84.82
CA VAL A 224 96.33 -13.89 83.51
C VAL A 224 97.19 -13.18 82.45
N THR A 225 97.55 -11.91 82.67
CA THR A 225 98.41 -11.15 81.74
C THR A 225 99.81 -11.76 81.58
N LYS A 226 100.37 -12.32 82.66
CA LYS A 226 101.80 -12.66 82.72
C LYS A 226 102.15 -13.88 81.87
N GLU A 227 101.33 -14.92 81.93
CA GLU A 227 101.64 -16.20 81.26
C GLU A 227 101.37 -16.14 79.74
N VAL A 228 100.44 -15.30 79.28
CA VAL A 228 100.20 -15.00 77.86
C VAL A 228 101.51 -14.67 77.13
N HIS A 229 102.34 -13.80 77.70
CA HIS A 229 103.55 -13.30 77.04
C HIS A 229 104.53 -14.41 76.61
N LYS A 230 104.59 -15.52 77.36
CA LYS A 230 105.47 -16.66 77.07
C LYS A 230 104.98 -17.47 75.88
N GLU A 231 103.67 -17.67 75.77
CA GLU A 231 103.03 -18.46 74.71
C GLU A 231 103.16 -17.77 73.34
N ILE A 232 103.02 -16.44 73.30
CA ILE A 232 103.24 -15.58 72.13
C ILE A 232 104.58 -15.87 71.44
N SER A 233 105.64 -16.07 72.24
CA SER A 233 107.01 -16.21 71.73
C SER A 233 107.25 -17.52 70.97
N LEU A 234 106.52 -18.60 71.32
CA LEU A 234 106.65 -19.90 70.66
C LEU A 234 106.00 -19.91 69.27
N MET A 235 104.85 -19.23 69.12
CA MET A 235 104.11 -19.16 67.85
C MET A 235 104.91 -18.52 66.71
N VAL A 236 105.70 -17.49 67.03
CA VAL A 236 106.46 -16.70 66.04
C VAL A 236 107.49 -17.55 65.27
N GLU A 237 108.11 -18.55 65.92
CA GLU A 237 109.10 -19.44 65.28
C GLU A 237 108.49 -20.65 64.55
N ALA A 238 107.19 -20.92 64.73
CA ALA A 238 106.47 -21.84 63.84
C ALA A 238 106.17 -21.17 62.50
N ALA A 239 105.61 -19.95 62.55
CA ALA A 239 105.17 -19.21 61.37
C ALA A 239 106.28 -18.97 60.34
N LYS A 240 107.51 -18.65 60.78
CA LYS A 240 108.68 -18.43 59.90
C LYS A 240 109.05 -19.62 59.01
N ARG A 241 108.68 -20.85 59.39
CA ARG A 241 109.00 -22.08 58.65
C ARG A 241 107.88 -22.54 57.72
N GLY A 242 106.79 -21.77 57.60
CA GLY A 242 105.60 -22.16 56.86
C GLY A 242 104.72 -23.19 57.57
N ASP A 243 105.11 -23.67 58.76
CA ASP A 243 104.27 -24.45 59.67
C ASP A 243 103.24 -23.54 60.37
N LEU A 244 102.33 -23.02 59.56
CA LEU A 244 101.18 -22.23 60.00
C LEU A 244 100.03 -23.13 60.51
N ALA A 245 100.31 -24.40 60.87
CA ALA A 245 99.39 -25.30 61.55
C ALA A 245 99.63 -25.35 63.06
N ASN A 246 100.86 -25.11 63.51
CA ASN A 246 101.16 -24.90 64.93
C ASN A 246 100.43 -23.66 65.48
N ARG A 247 99.91 -23.76 66.71
CA ARG A 247 99.09 -22.72 67.37
C ARG A 247 99.54 -22.55 68.82
N GLY A 248 99.39 -21.34 69.35
CA GLY A 248 99.47 -21.14 70.80
C GLY A 248 98.28 -21.79 71.49
N ARG A 249 98.38 -22.02 72.80
CA ARG A 249 97.40 -22.78 73.58
C ARG A 249 96.57 -21.84 74.46
N PRO A 250 95.50 -21.22 73.93
CA PRO A 250 94.68 -20.25 74.68
C PRO A 250 93.97 -20.88 75.88
N GLU A 251 93.82 -22.20 75.86
CA GLU A 251 93.26 -23.05 76.94
C GLU A 251 94.08 -23.02 78.24
N LEU A 252 95.29 -22.44 78.22
CA LEU A 252 96.07 -22.16 79.43
C LEU A 252 95.65 -20.83 80.12
N PHE A 253 94.78 -20.03 79.50
CA PHE A 253 94.39 -18.67 79.93
C PHE A 253 92.86 -18.48 79.90
N THR A 254 92.37 -17.32 80.38
CA THR A 254 90.92 -16.96 80.36
C THR A 254 90.71 -15.46 80.06
N GLY A 255 89.53 -15.08 79.57
CA GLY A 255 89.18 -13.68 79.26
C GLY A 255 89.98 -13.07 78.09
N GLU A 256 90.14 -11.73 78.09
CA GLU A 256 90.95 -10.96 77.11
C GLU A 256 92.35 -11.55 76.85
N TYR A 257 92.90 -12.29 77.81
CA TYR A 257 94.20 -12.94 77.74
C TYR A 257 94.16 -14.27 76.99
N ALA A 258 93.11 -15.06 77.20
CA ALA A 258 92.77 -16.14 76.27
C ALA A 258 92.51 -15.57 74.88
N GLU A 259 91.78 -14.44 74.77
CA GLU A 259 91.57 -13.72 73.51
C GLU A 259 92.80 -12.97 72.97
N THR A 260 93.91 -12.91 73.70
CA THR A 260 95.19 -12.43 73.15
C THR A 260 95.92 -13.57 72.44
N ILE A 261 95.92 -14.78 73.01
CA ILE A 261 96.49 -15.97 72.37
C ILE A 261 95.56 -16.53 71.29
N LYS A 262 94.26 -16.57 71.58
CA LYS A 262 93.21 -16.86 70.61
C LYS A 262 93.14 -15.75 69.58
N GLY A 263 93.30 -14.47 69.93
CA GLY A 263 93.45 -13.36 68.98
C GLY A 263 94.73 -13.42 68.13
N MET A 264 95.81 -14.04 68.61
CA MET A 264 96.99 -14.35 67.78
C MET A 264 96.80 -15.60 66.91
N ASN A 265 96.09 -16.60 67.41
CA ASN A 265 95.67 -17.75 66.61
C ASN A 265 94.63 -17.33 65.55
N GLU A 266 93.74 -16.40 65.88
CA GLU A 266 92.75 -15.75 65.02
C GLU A 266 93.40 -14.69 64.15
N MET A 267 94.53 -14.09 64.50
CA MET A 267 95.33 -13.33 63.54
C MET A 267 95.92 -14.28 62.50
N LEU A 268 96.48 -15.43 62.91
CA LEU A 268 96.92 -16.47 61.98
C LEU A 268 95.74 -17.03 61.16
N ASP A 269 94.57 -17.25 61.76
CA ASP A 269 93.40 -17.78 61.07
C ASP A 269 92.66 -16.70 60.25
N ALA A 270 92.73 -15.42 60.60
CA ALA A 270 92.23 -14.29 59.79
C ALA A 270 93.19 -13.95 58.64
N ILE A 271 94.46 -14.35 58.73
CA ILE A 271 95.38 -14.35 57.58
C ILE A 271 95.09 -15.58 56.69
N LEU A 272 94.93 -16.78 57.28
CA LEU A 272 94.75 -18.03 56.54
C LEU A 272 93.35 -18.23 55.94
N THR A 273 92.29 -17.74 56.58
CA THR A 273 90.89 -17.99 56.19
C THR A 273 90.50 -17.25 54.91
N PRO A 274 90.82 -15.95 54.73
CA PRO A 274 90.77 -15.26 53.43
C PRO A 274 91.51 -15.98 52.32
N ILE A 275 92.72 -16.46 52.61
CA ILE A 275 93.56 -17.17 51.63
C ILE A 275 92.95 -18.53 51.25
N ARG A 276 92.44 -19.30 52.22
CA ARG A 276 91.78 -20.60 51.99
C ARG A 276 90.44 -20.45 51.27
N ALA A 277 89.60 -19.51 51.67
CA ALA A 277 88.29 -19.28 51.04
C ALA A 277 88.44 -18.69 49.62
N GLY A 278 89.36 -17.74 49.42
CA GLY A 278 89.70 -17.25 48.08
C GLY A 278 90.12 -18.38 47.15
N ASN A 279 90.99 -19.28 47.61
CA ASN A 279 91.38 -20.46 46.83
C ASN A 279 90.19 -21.42 46.58
N ARG A 280 89.26 -21.60 47.54
CA ARG A 280 88.01 -22.38 47.33
C ARG A 280 87.14 -21.81 46.22
N ILE A 281 86.91 -20.49 46.23
CA ILE A 281 86.04 -19.83 45.25
C ILE A 281 86.68 -19.81 43.87
N LEU A 282 87.99 -19.57 43.76
CA LEU A 282 88.72 -19.72 42.49
C LEU A 282 88.59 -21.14 41.89
N GLN A 283 88.50 -22.19 42.71
CA GLN A 283 88.24 -23.56 42.26
C GLN A 283 86.78 -23.79 41.80
N LYS A 284 85.80 -23.03 42.30
CA LYS A 284 84.40 -23.04 41.84
C LYS A 284 84.22 -22.26 40.53
N ILE A 285 84.77 -21.04 40.45
CA ILE A 285 84.79 -20.21 39.23
C ILE A 285 85.36 -21.01 38.05
N ARG A 286 86.47 -21.75 38.26
CA ARG A 286 87.08 -22.62 37.24
C ARG A 286 86.14 -23.71 36.68
N LYS A 287 85.09 -24.09 37.41
CA LYS A 287 84.09 -25.08 37.00
C LYS A 287 82.82 -24.46 36.39
N GLY A 288 82.78 -23.13 36.24
CA GLY A 288 81.57 -22.40 35.82
C GLY A 288 80.54 -22.23 36.94
N ASP A 289 80.86 -22.58 38.19
CA ASP A 289 80.00 -22.37 39.35
C ASP A 289 80.26 -20.99 39.95
N LEU A 290 79.37 -20.05 39.64
CA LEU A 290 79.35 -18.68 40.19
C LEU A 290 78.29 -18.52 41.30
N SER A 291 77.76 -19.60 41.87
CA SER A 291 76.71 -19.52 42.91
C SER A 291 77.21 -18.98 44.27
N GLU A 292 78.52 -19.06 44.53
CA GLU A 292 79.13 -18.62 45.79
C GLU A 292 80.21 -17.57 45.53
N ARG A 293 80.32 -16.61 46.46
CA ARG A 293 81.38 -15.60 46.46
C ARG A 293 82.36 -15.83 47.61
N VAL A 294 83.45 -15.06 47.67
CA VAL A 294 84.22 -14.94 48.91
C VAL A 294 83.42 -14.06 49.86
N GLU A 295 82.46 -14.69 50.56
CA GLU A 295 81.48 -14.04 51.44
C GLU A 295 81.98 -13.83 52.87
N ILE A 296 83.10 -14.48 53.23
CA ILE A 296 83.72 -14.23 54.52
C ILE A 296 84.18 -12.78 54.63
N GLU A 297 84.00 -12.22 55.81
CA GLU A 297 84.18 -10.79 56.05
C GLU A 297 85.66 -10.44 56.18
N CYS A 298 86.24 -9.99 55.06
CA CYS A 298 87.64 -9.57 54.98
C CYS A 298 87.79 -8.05 55.12
N VAL A 299 88.84 -7.61 55.81
CA VAL A 299 89.18 -6.20 56.04
C VAL A 299 90.64 -5.91 55.65
N GLY A 300 90.98 -4.64 55.38
CA GLY A 300 92.34 -4.23 55.03
C GLY A 300 92.89 -4.91 53.76
N ASP A 301 94.11 -5.43 53.83
CA ASP A 301 94.72 -6.13 52.67
C ASP A 301 94.01 -7.46 52.33
N HIS A 302 93.34 -8.09 53.30
CA HIS A 302 92.48 -9.24 53.01
C HIS A 302 91.19 -8.83 52.29
N ALA A 303 90.67 -7.62 52.52
CA ALA A 303 89.59 -7.07 51.69
C ALA A 303 90.06 -6.94 50.25
N LYS A 304 91.26 -6.39 49.98
CA LYS A 304 91.82 -6.30 48.61
C LYS A 304 91.89 -7.67 47.91
N ILE A 305 92.22 -8.75 48.63
CA ILE A 305 92.22 -10.12 48.09
C ILE A 305 90.79 -10.62 47.83
N ARG A 306 89.88 -10.46 48.80
CA ARG A 306 88.45 -10.80 48.63
C ARG A 306 87.86 -10.06 47.44
N ASP A 307 88.01 -8.75 47.42
CA ASP A 307 87.46 -7.82 46.44
C ASP A 307 88.06 -8.07 45.06
N GLY A 308 89.35 -8.42 44.95
CA GLY A 308 89.94 -8.86 43.70
C GLY A 308 89.31 -10.14 43.13
N ILE A 309 89.07 -11.15 43.97
CA ILE A 309 88.40 -12.40 43.55
C ILE A 309 86.91 -12.17 43.27
N ASN A 310 86.27 -11.36 44.11
CA ASN A 310 84.85 -11.02 44.01
C ASN A 310 84.55 -10.09 42.83
N ALA A 311 85.48 -9.23 42.40
CA ALA A 311 85.36 -8.43 41.19
C ALA A 311 85.49 -9.28 39.91
N VAL A 312 86.35 -10.31 39.92
CA VAL A 312 86.39 -11.31 38.84
C VAL A 312 85.09 -12.10 38.78
N HIS A 313 84.51 -12.46 39.93
CA HIS A 313 83.18 -13.08 40.01
C HIS A 313 82.07 -12.14 39.48
N ASP A 314 81.99 -10.90 39.95
CA ASP A 314 80.99 -9.90 39.51
C ASP A 314 81.08 -9.65 38.01
N TRP A 315 82.30 -9.52 37.48
CA TRP A 315 82.52 -9.32 36.05
C TRP A 315 81.96 -10.50 35.24
N LEU A 316 82.32 -11.74 35.60
CA LEU A 316 81.79 -12.95 34.93
C LEU A 316 80.27 -13.07 35.06
N ASN A 317 79.70 -12.73 36.22
CA ASN A 317 78.24 -12.74 36.42
C ASN A 317 77.54 -11.66 35.56
N GLY A 318 78.16 -10.48 35.44
CA GLY A 318 77.71 -9.41 34.54
C GLY A 318 77.71 -9.82 33.06
N LEU A 319 78.71 -10.60 32.62
CA LEU A 319 78.71 -11.19 31.27
C LEU A 319 77.50 -12.12 31.05
N ILE A 320 77.18 -12.98 32.03
CA ILE A 320 76.02 -13.88 31.94
C ILE A 320 74.72 -13.09 31.85
N ILE A 321 74.52 -12.12 32.75
CA ILE A 321 73.31 -11.27 32.75
C ILE A 321 73.14 -10.53 31.42
N TYR A 322 74.22 -9.99 30.84
CA TYR A 322 74.17 -9.36 29.53
C TYR A 322 73.78 -10.34 28.43
N VAL A 323 74.42 -11.51 28.35
CA VAL A 323 74.11 -12.52 27.32
C VAL A 323 72.67 -13.03 27.44
N THR A 324 72.16 -13.22 28.65
CA THR A 324 70.75 -13.56 28.89
C THR A 324 69.81 -12.46 28.40
N ARG A 325 70.08 -11.18 28.71
CA ARG A 325 69.27 -10.05 28.20
C ARG A 325 69.22 -10.00 26.67
N ILE A 326 70.36 -10.22 25.98
CA ILE A 326 70.37 -10.30 24.52
C ILE A 326 69.54 -11.50 24.01
N ALA A 327 69.63 -12.66 24.66
CA ALA A 327 68.86 -13.85 24.30
C ALA A 327 67.35 -13.67 24.49
N ASP A 328 66.94 -12.94 25.53
CA ASP A 328 65.53 -12.61 25.83
C ASP A 328 64.99 -11.43 24.96
N GLY A 329 65.81 -10.87 24.06
CA GLY A 329 65.40 -9.84 23.09
C GLY A 329 65.72 -8.39 23.47
N ASP A 330 66.33 -8.13 24.62
CA ASP A 330 66.72 -6.77 25.04
C ASP A 330 68.00 -6.32 24.33
N MET A 331 67.83 -5.86 23.08
CA MET A 331 68.92 -5.29 22.28
C MET A 331 69.44 -3.95 22.79
N ASN A 332 68.86 -3.39 23.86
CA ASN A 332 69.35 -2.17 24.51
C ASN A 332 70.19 -2.45 25.77
N ALA A 333 70.46 -3.73 26.07
CA ALA A 333 71.41 -4.07 27.12
C ALA A 333 72.79 -3.43 26.85
N GLU A 334 73.37 -2.88 27.91
CA GLU A 334 74.72 -2.35 27.94
C GLU A 334 75.63 -3.28 28.76
N ILE A 335 76.88 -3.39 28.30
CA ILE A 335 77.95 -4.14 28.96
C ILE A 335 79.11 -3.17 29.16
N ILE A 336 79.65 -3.13 30.38
CA ILE A 336 80.76 -2.23 30.70
C ILE A 336 82.05 -2.87 30.21
N GLN A 337 82.82 -2.14 29.40
CA GLN A 337 84.18 -2.55 29.01
C GLN A 337 85.08 -2.55 30.24
N ALA A 338 85.65 -3.71 30.61
CA ALA A 338 86.39 -3.87 31.86
C ALA A 338 87.80 -3.24 31.82
N SER A 339 88.40 -3.09 30.64
CA SER A 339 89.68 -2.39 30.43
C SER A 339 89.88 -2.01 28.96
N ASP A 340 90.87 -1.15 28.69
CA ASP A 340 91.38 -0.84 27.35
C ASP A 340 91.82 -2.08 26.55
N ARG A 341 92.13 -3.18 27.25
CA ARG A 341 92.55 -4.49 26.68
C ARG A 341 91.47 -5.58 26.75
N ASP A 342 90.22 -5.22 27.05
CA ASP A 342 89.09 -6.16 27.11
C ASP A 342 88.82 -6.80 25.73
N GLN A 343 89.00 -8.12 25.64
CA GLN A 343 88.83 -8.90 24.41
C GLN A 343 87.41 -9.47 24.26
N ILE A 344 86.55 -9.36 25.28
CA ILE A 344 85.21 -9.96 25.33
C ILE A 344 84.12 -8.94 24.99
N HIS A 345 84.27 -7.69 25.46
CA HIS A 345 83.31 -6.61 25.21
C HIS A 345 83.01 -6.39 23.72
N GLY A 346 84.05 -6.21 22.89
CA GLY A 346 83.91 -5.89 21.47
C GLY A 346 83.11 -6.93 20.65
N PRO A 347 83.41 -8.24 20.75
CA PRO A 347 82.60 -9.29 20.13
C PRO A 347 81.14 -9.32 20.58
N LEU A 348 80.87 -9.18 21.89
CA LEU A 348 79.51 -9.24 22.45
C LEU A 348 78.64 -8.03 22.06
N VAL A 349 79.25 -6.84 21.94
CA VAL A 349 78.58 -5.64 21.43
C VAL A 349 78.22 -5.81 19.94
N ARG A 350 79.16 -6.27 19.10
CA ARG A 350 78.87 -6.55 17.67
C ARG A 350 77.79 -7.59 17.46
N MET A 351 77.69 -8.60 18.34
CA MET A 351 76.63 -9.61 18.27
C MET A 351 75.24 -8.99 18.48
N ARG A 352 75.09 -8.16 19.52
CA ARG A 352 73.86 -7.39 19.79
C ARG A 352 73.53 -6.45 18.62
N ASP A 353 74.50 -5.68 18.15
CA ASP A 353 74.27 -4.64 17.15
C ASP A 353 73.79 -5.24 15.81
N ASN A 354 74.40 -6.34 15.34
CA ASN A 354 73.91 -7.05 14.15
C ASN A 354 72.44 -7.54 14.28
N ILE A 355 72.00 -7.95 15.48
CA ILE A 355 70.63 -8.39 15.72
C ILE A 355 69.69 -7.18 15.79
N ARG A 356 70.11 -6.09 16.45
CA ARG A 356 69.39 -4.80 16.49
C ARG A 356 69.15 -4.27 15.08
N ASP A 357 70.16 -4.27 14.21
CA ASP A 357 70.07 -3.70 12.86
C ASP A 357 69.05 -4.47 12.00
N VAL A 358 69.00 -5.80 12.11
CA VAL A 358 67.98 -6.63 11.43
C VAL A 358 66.58 -6.34 11.99
N ILE A 359 66.44 -6.21 13.31
CA ILE A 359 65.15 -5.85 13.93
C ILE A 359 64.71 -4.45 13.46
N SER A 360 65.63 -3.49 13.36
CA SER A 360 65.35 -2.13 12.88
C SER A 360 64.85 -2.11 11.43
N ASP A 361 65.45 -2.91 10.54
CA ASP A 361 64.98 -3.04 9.16
C ASP A 361 63.60 -3.72 9.08
N VAL A 362 63.34 -4.71 9.92
CA VAL A 362 62.01 -5.36 10.02
C VAL A 362 60.97 -4.36 10.53
N ASP A 363 61.25 -3.60 11.59
CA ASP A 363 60.35 -2.56 12.13
C ASP A 363 60.10 -1.44 11.12
N MET A 364 61.11 -1.01 10.35
CA MET A 364 60.96 -0.04 9.27
C MET A 364 59.99 -0.56 8.19
N LEU A 365 60.11 -1.83 7.80
CA LEU A 365 59.26 -2.46 6.79
C LEU A 365 57.83 -2.69 7.32
N VAL A 366 57.67 -3.13 8.57
CA VAL A 366 56.35 -3.28 9.22
C VAL A 366 55.66 -1.93 9.36
N THR A 367 56.37 -0.91 9.85
CA THR A 367 55.84 0.46 9.97
C THR A 367 55.42 1.00 8.60
N SER A 368 56.32 0.93 7.61
CA SER A 368 56.03 1.39 6.25
C SER A 368 54.89 0.62 5.59
N GLY A 369 54.77 -0.69 5.84
CA GLY A 369 53.65 -1.51 5.40
C GLY A 369 52.32 -1.09 6.04
N SER A 370 52.31 -0.87 7.36
CA SER A 370 51.13 -0.40 8.10
C SER A 370 50.68 1.01 7.71
N GLU A 371 51.63 1.86 7.29
CA GLU A 371 51.39 3.22 6.80
C GLU A 371 51.16 3.27 5.27
N GLY A 372 50.98 2.11 4.60
CA GLY A 372 50.66 2.01 3.17
C GLY A 372 51.82 2.30 2.21
N ARG A 373 53.04 2.56 2.69
CA ARG A 373 54.24 2.76 1.86
C ARG A 373 54.85 1.43 1.43
N LEU A 374 54.08 0.68 0.64
CA LEU A 374 54.38 -0.69 0.22
C LEU A 374 55.63 -0.84 -0.68
N GLN A 375 56.20 0.24 -1.22
CA GLN A 375 57.42 0.20 -2.04
C GLN A 375 58.73 0.27 -1.23
N VAL A 376 58.67 0.48 0.09
CA VAL A 376 59.88 0.50 0.91
C VAL A 376 60.50 -0.90 0.98
N ARG A 377 61.82 -0.97 0.81
CA ARG A 377 62.63 -2.19 0.89
C ARG A 377 63.81 -1.93 1.82
N ALA A 378 64.19 -2.92 2.62
CA ALA A 378 65.40 -2.83 3.45
C ALA A 378 66.63 -3.13 2.58
N ASP A 379 67.75 -2.46 2.82
CA ASP A 379 68.98 -2.61 2.03
C ASP A 379 69.76 -3.87 2.47
N PRO A 380 69.80 -4.95 1.67
CA PRO A 380 70.47 -6.18 2.10
C PRO A 380 71.99 -6.04 2.15
N SER A 381 72.57 -4.97 1.61
CA SER A 381 74.03 -4.76 1.60
C SER A 381 74.60 -4.38 2.97
N GLN A 382 73.76 -3.86 3.88
CA GLN A 382 74.17 -3.55 5.27
C GLN A 382 74.46 -4.81 6.10
N HIS A 383 73.85 -5.95 5.71
CA HIS A 383 73.88 -7.20 6.46
C HIS A 383 74.92 -8.20 5.93
N LYS A 384 75.34 -9.13 6.80
CA LYS A 384 76.35 -10.16 6.46
C LYS A 384 75.86 -11.55 6.84
N GLY A 385 76.30 -12.56 6.07
CA GLY A 385 75.92 -13.95 6.31
C GLY A 385 74.42 -14.19 6.14
N ASP A 386 73.82 -14.98 7.03
CA ASP A 386 72.41 -15.35 6.93
C ASP A 386 71.43 -14.20 7.24
N PHE A 387 71.85 -13.19 8.01
CA PHE A 387 71.04 -11.97 8.23
C PHE A 387 70.69 -11.25 6.92
N ARG A 388 71.63 -11.22 5.96
CA ARG A 388 71.37 -10.68 4.62
C ARG A 388 70.32 -11.50 3.85
N LYS A 389 70.38 -12.83 3.94
CA LYS A 389 69.40 -13.72 3.28
C LYS A 389 67.98 -13.51 3.83
N ILE A 390 67.86 -13.19 5.12
CA ILE A 390 66.57 -12.85 5.74
C ILE A 390 65.99 -11.58 5.07
N ILE A 391 66.78 -10.52 4.95
CA ILE A 391 66.33 -9.27 4.30
C ILE A 391 66.03 -9.46 2.80
N GLU A 392 66.87 -10.18 2.06
CA GLU A 392 66.61 -10.53 0.64
C GLU A 392 65.31 -11.36 0.49
N GLY A 393 65.05 -12.27 1.43
CA GLY A 393 63.81 -13.06 1.48
C GLY A 393 62.57 -12.21 1.74
N ILE A 394 62.61 -11.35 2.76
CA ILE A 394 61.50 -10.45 3.13
C ILE A 394 61.16 -9.51 1.96
N ASN A 395 62.16 -8.89 1.34
CA ASN A 395 61.95 -8.02 0.18
C ASN A 395 61.26 -8.77 -0.98
N LYS A 396 61.69 -10.01 -1.28
CA LYS A 396 61.08 -10.82 -2.34
C LYS A 396 59.64 -11.23 -2.02
N THR A 397 59.32 -11.50 -0.76
CA THR A 397 57.95 -11.74 -0.30
C THR A 397 57.09 -10.48 -0.47
N LEU A 398 57.61 -9.30 -0.15
CA LEU A 398 56.92 -8.03 -0.39
C LEU A 398 56.67 -7.81 -1.89
N ASP A 399 57.67 -7.99 -2.77
CA ASP A 399 57.49 -7.84 -4.23
C ASP A 399 56.37 -8.74 -4.78
N SER A 400 56.28 -9.98 -4.26
CA SER A 400 55.27 -10.98 -4.65
C SER A 400 53.84 -10.64 -4.21
N VAL A 401 53.67 -9.62 -3.37
CA VAL A 401 52.37 -9.13 -2.86
C VAL A 401 52.07 -7.72 -3.40
N VAL A 402 53.07 -6.85 -3.45
CA VAL A 402 52.91 -5.43 -3.78
C VAL A 402 52.71 -5.21 -5.28
N ILE A 403 53.33 -6.00 -6.15
CA ILE A 403 53.18 -5.84 -7.60
C ILE A 403 51.72 -6.13 -8.04
N PRO A 404 51.06 -7.25 -7.65
CA PRO A 404 49.64 -7.47 -7.95
C PRO A 404 48.71 -6.44 -7.31
N ILE A 405 49.01 -5.94 -6.11
CA ILE A 405 48.20 -4.90 -5.44
C ILE A 405 48.24 -3.59 -6.22
N HIS A 406 49.40 -3.14 -6.69
CA HIS A 406 49.48 -1.89 -7.45
C HIS A 406 48.76 -1.97 -8.80
N GLU A 407 48.91 -3.05 -9.57
CA GLU A 407 48.14 -3.20 -10.81
C GLU A 407 46.63 -3.16 -10.52
N ALA A 408 46.17 -3.82 -9.46
CA ALA A 408 44.76 -3.77 -9.06
C ALA A 408 44.31 -2.38 -8.58
N MET A 409 45.19 -1.59 -7.96
CA MET A 409 44.92 -0.19 -7.63
C MET A 409 44.79 0.67 -8.89
N ASP A 410 45.66 0.48 -9.89
CA ASP A 410 45.61 1.21 -11.15
C ASP A 410 44.32 0.87 -11.93
N VAL A 411 43.97 -0.42 -12.05
CA VAL A 411 42.68 -0.86 -12.65
C VAL A 411 41.48 -0.30 -11.88
N SER A 412 41.52 -0.29 -10.54
CA SER A 412 40.45 0.28 -9.71
C SER A 412 40.33 1.80 -9.86
N ASN A 413 41.44 2.50 -10.12
CA ASN A 413 41.46 3.94 -10.36
C ASN A 413 40.90 4.32 -11.74
N ASP A 414 41.09 3.46 -12.75
CA ASP A 414 40.43 3.61 -14.06
C ASP A 414 38.91 3.34 -13.94
N TYR A 415 38.51 2.32 -13.18
CA TYR A 415 37.08 2.05 -12.87
C TYR A 415 36.44 3.21 -12.10
N ALA A 416 37.17 3.87 -11.19
CA ALA A 416 36.72 5.07 -10.49
C ALA A 416 36.57 6.31 -11.40
N GLN A 417 37.23 6.31 -12.57
CA GLN A 417 37.09 7.31 -13.63
C GLN A 417 36.06 6.91 -14.71
N TYR A 418 35.26 5.87 -14.42
CA TYR A 418 34.24 5.29 -15.30
C TYR A 418 34.77 4.55 -16.54
N ASP A 419 36.07 4.22 -16.62
CA ASP A 419 36.62 3.38 -17.69
C ASP A 419 36.65 1.90 -17.27
N PHE A 420 35.58 1.19 -17.60
CA PHE A 420 35.45 -0.25 -17.36
C PHE A 420 36.01 -1.11 -18.50
N THR A 421 36.71 -0.53 -19.49
CA THR A 421 37.45 -1.29 -20.51
C THR A 421 38.80 -1.79 -20.01
N ARG A 422 39.36 -1.16 -18.96
CA ARG A 422 40.63 -1.54 -18.35
C ARG A 422 40.61 -2.97 -17.78
N ARG A 423 41.70 -3.71 -17.99
CA ARG A 423 41.93 -5.07 -17.47
C ARG A 423 43.31 -5.16 -16.83
N MET A 424 43.49 -6.09 -15.90
CA MET A 424 44.74 -6.38 -15.21
C MET A 424 45.84 -6.79 -16.20
N ASN A 425 46.97 -6.08 -16.18
CA ASN A 425 48.09 -6.32 -17.08
C ASN A 425 48.57 -7.79 -17.07
N THR A 426 48.61 -8.41 -18.26
CA THR A 426 49.00 -9.81 -18.47
C THR A 426 50.50 -10.08 -18.38
N ASP A 427 51.34 -9.05 -18.43
CA ASP A 427 52.80 -9.19 -18.36
C ASP A 427 53.31 -9.47 -16.93
N VAL A 428 52.44 -9.30 -15.93
CA VAL A 428 52.72 -9.62 -14.52
C VAL A 428 52.37 -11.08 -14.23
N SER A 429 53.24 -11.78 -13.50
CA SER A 429 53.04 -13.21 -13.19
C SER A 429 52.15 -13.42 -11.96
N TYR A 430 50.85 -13.58 -12.18
CA TYR A 430 49.91 -14.00 -11.13
C TYR A 430 49.91 -15.52 -10.96
N SER A 431 50.07 -15.99 -9.72
CA SER A 431 50.01 -17.42 -9.37
C SER A 431 49.23 -17.64 -8.08
N GLY A 432 48.62 -18.82 -7.94
CA GLY A 432 47.73 -19.12 -6.82
C GLY A 432 46.54 -18.16 -6.74
N GLU A 433 46.27 -17.65 -5.55
CA GLU A 433 45.14 -16.75 -5.24
C GLU A 433 45.15 -15.47 -6.09
N TRP A 434 46.33 -14.95 -6.47
CA TRP A 434 46.43 -13.77 -7.34
C TRP A 434 45.80 -13.98 -8.71
N LYS A 435 45.76 -15.21 -9.23
CA LYS A 435 45.12 -15.49 -10.52
C LYS A 435 43.58 -15.47 -10.41
N ALA A 436 43.05 -15.92 -9.28
CA ALA A 436 41.62 -15.80 -8.99
C ALA A 436 41.22 -14.33 -8.78
N PHE A 437 42.07 -13.54 -8.11
CA PHE A 437 41.86 -12.10 -7.95
C PHE A 437 41.91 -11.33 -9.27
N GLN A 438 42.86 -11.65 -10.16
CA GLN A 438 42.90 -11.10 -11.52
C GLN A 438 41.56 -11.32 -12.23
N THR A 439 41.11 -12.57 -12.32
CA THR A 439 39.85 -12.92 -12.99
C THR A 439 38.66 -12.21 -12.35
N ALA A 440 38.58 -12.16 -11.02
CA ALA A 440 37.49 -11.48 -10.33
C ALA A 440 37.42 -9.97 -10.63
N LEU A 441 38.56 -9.28 -10.75
CA LEU A 441 38.58 -7.85 -11.09
C LEU A 441 38.27 -7.60 -12.57
N ASP A 442 38.82 -8.43 -13.47
CA ASP A 442 38.52 -8.39 -14.91
C ASP A 442 37.03 -8.68 -15.20
N ASP A 443 36.42 -9.62 -14.47
CA ASP A 443 35.00 -9.97 -14.55
C ASP A 443 34.09 -8.82 -14.06
N VAL A 444 34.53 -8.02 -13.07
CA VAL A 444 33.82 -6.79 -12.68
C VAL A 444 33.78 -5.80 -13.85
N GLY A 445 34.90 -5.58 -14.53
CA GLY A 445 34.94 -4.77 -15.74
C GLY A 445 33.99 -5.28 -16.82
N HIS A 446 33.98 -6.60 -17.09
CA HIS A 446 33.09 -7.19 -18.09
C HIS A 446 31.61 -7.03 -17.73
N HIS A 447 31.22 -7.39 -16.50
CA HIS A 447 29.82 -7.31 -16.08
C HIS A 447 29.29 -5.89 -15.99
N VAL A 448 30.12 -4.91 -15.61
CA VAL A 448 29.73 -3.49 -15.61
C VAL A 448 29.61 -2.95 -17.04
N SER A 449 30.56 -3.25 -17.94
CA SER A 449 30.45 -2.90 -19.36
C SER A 449 29.19 -3.47 -20.01
N ASP A 450 28.92 -4.77 -19.81
CA ASP A 450 27.74 -5.44 -20.35
C ASP A 450 26.44 -4.81 -19.82
N ALA A 451 26.37 -4.53 -18.52
CA ALA A 451 25.20 -3.91 -17.89
C ALA A 451 24.94 -2.50 -18.44
N ILE A 452 25.96 -1.67 -18.58
CA ILE A 452 25.84 -0.31 -19.12
C ILE A 452 25.47 -0.35 -20.61
N SER A 453 26.06 -1.25 -21.39
CA SER A 453 25.70 -1.46 -22.80
C SER A 453 24.22 -1.82 -22.98
N ILE A 454 23.69 -2.70 -22.11
CA ILE A 454 22.26 -3.04 -22.06
C ILE A 454 21.42 -1.81 -21.69
N ILE A 455 21.82 -1.03 -20.68
CA ILE A 455 21.09 0.18 -20.25
C ILE A 455 21.05 1.22 -21.38
N THR A 456 22.18 1.52 -22.03
CA THR A 456 22.26 2.47 -23.15
C THR A 456 21.34 2.06 -24.31
N LYS A 457 21.33 0.77 -24.66
CA LYS A 457 20.39 0.24 -25.67
C LYS A 457 18.92 0.35 -25.24
N GLN A 458 18.63 0.15 -23.95
CA GLN A 458 17.27 0.29 -23.42
C GLN A 458 16.80 1.75 -23.42
N ILE A 459 17.70 2.72 -23.19
CA ILE A 459 17.44 4.16 -23.30
C ILE A 459 17.13 4.56 -24.76
N GLU A 460 17.84 4.02 -25.73
CA GLU A 460 17.54 4.23 -27.17
C GLU A 460 16.13 3.74 -27.52
N VAL A 461 15.76 2.52 -27.08
CA VAL A 461 14.41 1.98 -27.25
C VAL A 461 13.37 2.86 -26.55
N LEU A 462 13.64 3.33 -25.33
CA LEU A 462 12.73 4.20 -24.58
C LEU A 462 12.48 5.55 -25.30
N ASN A 463 13.52 6.17 -25.86
CA ASN A 463 13.38 7.41 -26.63
C ASN A 463 12.55 7.21 -27.92
N ASN A 464 12.76 6.11 -28.63
CA ASN A 464 11.97 5.77 -29.81
C ASN A 464 10.48 5.55 -29.44
N VAL A 465 10.20 4.81 -28.36
CA VAL A 465 8.84 4.59 -27.85
C VAL A 465 8.18 5.89 -27.39
N SER A 466 8.90 6.75 -26.66
CA SER A 466 8.41 8.06 -26.21
C SER A 466 8.04 8.98 -27.38
N THR A 467 8.88 9.01 -28.42
CA THR A 467 8.64 9.79 -29.65
C THR A 467 7.42 9.27 -30.41
N GLN A 468 7.27 7.95 -30.54
CA GLN A 468 6.10 7.34 -31.17
C GLN A 468 4.82 7.62 -30.38
N ALA A 469 4.85 7.46 -29.06
CA ALA A 469 3.71 7.72 -28.18
C ALA A 469 3.30 9.20 -28.20
N SER A 470 4.26 10.13 -28.31
CA SER A 470 4.00 11.57 -28.53
C SER A 470 3.24 11.85 -29.82
N SER A 471 3.48 11.06 -30.89
CA SER A 471 2.68 11.14 -32.12
C SER A 471 1.26 10.61 -31.89
N SER A 472 1.13 9.44 -31.27
CA SER A 472 -0.19 8.83 -31.00
C SER A 472 -1.07 9.71 -30.10
N ILE A 473 -0.49 10.38 -29.10
CA ILE A 473 -1.19 11.38 -28.26
C ILE A 473 -1.80 12.50 -29.11
N ARG A 474 -1.05 13.00 -30.10
CA ARG A 474 -1.51 14.07 -30.99
C ARG A 474 -2.65 13.59 -31.90
N ASP A 475 -2.57 12.37 -32.41
CA ASP A 475 -3.62 11.75 -33.22
C ASP A 475 -4.91 11.50 -32.40
N ILE A 476 -4.77 10.98 -31.17
CA ILE A 476 -5.91 10.72 -30.28
C ILE A 476 -6.54 12.04 -29.79
N SER A 477 -5.75 13.07 -29.49
CA SER A 477 -6.25 14.42 -29.15
C SER A 477 -7.11 15.00 -30.27
N GLY A 478 -6.62 14.96 -31.52
CA GLY A 478 -7.40 15.37 -32.70
C GLY A 478 -8.68 14.54 -32.88
N GLY A 479 -8.59 13.22 -32.66
CA GLY A 479 -9.74 12.31 -32.68
C GLY A 479 -10.80 12.64 -31.62
N SER A 480 -10.40 12.99 -30.39
CA SER A 480 -11.31 13.35 -29.31
C SER A 480 -12.02 14.68 -29.58
N SER A 481 -11.29 15.68 -30.08
CA SER A 481 -11.87 16.97 -30.48
C SER A 481 -12.89 16.78 -31.61
N LEU A 482 -12.59 15.95 -32.61
CA LEU A 482 -13.51 15.63 -33.71
C LEU A 482 -14.74 14.86 -33.22
N LEU A 483 -14.58 13.94 -32.26
CA LEU A 483 -15.70 13.22 -31.64
C LEU A 483 -16.65 14.18 -30.89
N ALA A 484 -16.13 15.15 -30.14
CA ALA A 484 -16.94 16.18 -29.50
C ALA A 484 -17.73 17.02 -30.52
N GLU A 485 -17.08 17.44 -31.62
CA GLU A 485 -17.76 18.18 -32.70
C GLU A 485 -18.86 17.34 -33.37
N ILE A 486 -18.58 16.06 -33.67
CA ILE A 486 -19.57 15.14 -34.26
C ILE A 486 -20.74 14.95 -33.30
N ALA A 487 -20.47 14.73 -32.00
CA ALA A 487 -21.49 14.55 -30.99
C ALA A 487 -22.39 15.79 -30.85
N GLN A 488 -21.82 17.00 -30.82
CA GLN A 488 -22.59 18.25 -30.82
C GLN A 488 -23.49 18.37 -32.07
N ASN A 489 -22.97 18.00 -33.25
CA ASN A 489 -23.73 17.98 -34.50
C ASN A 489 -24.85 16.93 -34.50
N VAL A 490 -24.64 15.75 -33.89
CA VAL A 490 -25.68 14.72 -33.72
C VAL A 490 -26.78 15.23 -32.80
N SER A 491 -26.44 15.89 -31.69
CA SER A 491 -27.44 16.50 -30.78
C SER A 491 -28.31 17.53 -31.50
N LEU A 492 -27.70 18.46 -32.24
CA LEU A 492 -28.43 19.47 -33.03
C LEU A 492 -29.35 18.84 -34.10
N LYS A 493 -28.89 17.79 -34.78
CA LYS A 493 -29.71 17.07 -35.76
C LYS A 493 -30.83 16.25 -35.12
N ALA A 494 -30.64 15.76 -33.90
CA ALA A 494 -31.68 15.08 -33.14
C ALA A 494 -32.77 16.07 -32.71
N GLU A 495 -32.42 17.26 -32.21
CA GLU A 495 -33.40 18.32 -31.93
C GLU A 495 -34.21 18.71 -33.18
N GLN A 496 -33.54 18.94 -34.31
CA GLN A 496 -34.21 19.19 -35.61
C GLN A 496 -35.10 18.02 -36.06
N GLY A 497 -34.71 16.78 -35.75
CA GLY A 497 -35.52 15.59 -35.97
C GLY A 497 -36.80 15.59 -35.13
N GLY A 498 -36.73 15.99 -33.86
CA GLY A 498 -37.88 16.13 -32.97
C GLY A 498 -38.89 17.19 -33.44
N ASP A 499 -38.41 18.32 -33.95
CA ASP A 499 -39.25 19.33 -34.60
C ASP A 499 -39.96 18.75 -35.84
N GLY A 500 -39.24 17.99 -36.67
CA GLY A 500 -39.80 17.30 -37.83
C GLY A 500 -40.89 16.28 -37.45
N LEU A 501 -40.66 15.45 -36.44
CA LEU A 501 -41.65 14.49 -35.93
C LEU A 501 -42.89 15.20 -35.37
N SER A 502 -42.71 16.36 -34.71
CA SER A 502 -43.81 17.19 -34.22
C SER A 502 -44.67 17.78 -35.36
N GLN A 503 -44.08 18.05 -36.54
CA GLN A 503 -44.85 18.42 -37.73
C GLN A 503 -45.61 17.22 -38.31
N ILE A 504 -45.00 16.03 -38.35
CA ILE A 504 -45.68 14.82 -38.83
C ILE A 504 -46.86 14.47 -37.92
N LEU A 505 -46.73 14.56 -36.58
CA LEU A 505 -47.84 14.34 -35.65
C LEU A 505 -49.05 15.21 -35.96
N ARG A 506 -48.85 16.51 -36.25
CA ARG A 506 -49.94 17.41 -36.67
C ARG A 506 -50.57 16.99 -37.98
N ALA A 507 -49.76 16.57 -38.96
CA ALA A 507 -50.27 16.06 -40.23
C ALA A 507 -51.07 14.74 -40.07
N MET A 508 -50.71 13.89 -39.08
CA MET A 508 -51.48 12.70 -38.71
C MET A 508 -52.81 13.05 -38.03
N GLU A 509 -52.83 14.08 -37.19
CA GLU A 509 -54.05 14.61 -36.55
C GLU A 509 -55.02 15.19 -37.61
N ASP A 510 -54.50 15.98 -38.55
CA ASP A 510 -55.27 16.45 -39.72
C ASP A 510 -55.78 15.27 -40.58
N LEU A 511 -54.97 14.23 -40.78
CA LEU A 511 -55.38 13.00 -41.48
C LEU A 511 -56.52 12.26 -40.76
N ALA A 512 -56.48 12.16 -39.43
CA ALA A 512 -57.55 11.55 -38.64
C ALA A 512 -58.89 12.29 -38.84
N VAL A 513 -58.86 13.63 -38.82
CA VAL A 513 -60.04 14.47 -39.09
C VAL A 513 -60.58 14.22 -40.51
N ASN A 514 -59.70 14.21 -41.52
CA ASN A 514 -60.08 13.95 -42.91
C ASN A 514 -60.69 12.56 -43.11
N VAL A 515 -60.14 11.51 -42.49
CA VAL A 515 -60.70 10.14 -42.54
C VAL A 515 -62.08 10.09 -41.90
N SER A 516 -62.28 10.78 -40.78
CA SER A 516 -63.60 10.90 -40.14
C SER A 516 -64.61 11.64 -41.02
N GLU A 517 -64.20 12.68 -41.75
CA GLU A 517 -65.08 13.40 -42.69
C GLU A 517 -65.46 12.52 -43.89
N VAL A 518 -64.51 11.76 -44.46
CA VAL A 518 -64.79 10.80 -45.54
C VAL A 518 -65.82 9.78 -45.09
N SER A 519 -65.67 9.18 -43.90
CA SER A 519 -66.62 8.21 -43.35
C SER A 519 -68.03 8.79 -43.19
N ALA A 520 -68.14 10.02 -42.66
CA ALA A 520 -69.43 10.72 -42.56
C ALA A 520 -70.08 10.96 -43.93
N ARG A 521 -69.32 11.44 -44.92
CA ARG A 521 -69.80 11.65 -46.30
C ARG A 521 -70.22 10.35 -46.98
N THR A 522 -69.52 9.23 -46.72
CA THR A 522 -69.92 7.91 -47.22
C THR A 522 -71.28 7.49 -46.66
N GLY A 523 -71.55 7.77 -45.38
CA GLY A 523 -72.87 7.58 -44.78
C GLY A 523 -73.98 8.40 -45.47
N GLU A 524 -73.73 9.68 -45.75
CA GLU A 524 -74.66 10.54 -46.49
C GLU A 524 -74.95 10.01 -47.91
N VAL A 525 -73.93 9.58 -48.66
CA VAL A 525 -74.11 9.06 -50.04
C VAL A 525 -74.86 7.73 -50.04
N ASN A 526 -74.64 6.86 -49.05
CA ASN A 526 -75.41 5.62 -48.89
C ASN A 526 -76.90 5.91 -48.61
N GLN A 527 -77.21 6.91 -47.78
CA GLN A 527 -78.60 7.35 -47.54
C GLN A 527 -79.25 7.92 -48.81
N ILE A 528 -78.57 8.82 -49.53
CA ILE A 528 -79.06 9.40 -50.79
C ILE A 528 -79.29 8.31 -51.85
N SER A 529 -78.42 7.29 -51.89
CA SER A 529 -78.57 6.14 -52.78
C SER A 529 -79.80 5.30 -52.42
N SER A 530 -80.04 5.04 -51.12
CA SER A 530 -81.26 4.37 -50.65
C SER A 530 -82.53 5.11 -51.08
N ASP A 531 -82.56 6.43 -50.88
CA ASP A 531 -83.70 7.27 -51.26
C ASP A 531 -83.92 7.32 -52.78
N THR A 532 -82.84 7.40 -53.56
CA THR A 532 -82.88 7.36 -55.03
C THR A 532 -83.38 6.01 -55.55
N ASN A 533 -83.00 4.90 -54.91
CA ASN A 533 -83.49 3.55 -55.23
C ASN A 533 -85.01 3.44 -54.98
N ASN A 534 -85.48 3.98 -53.85
CA ASN A 534 -86.91 4.00 -53.51
C ASN A 534 -87.73 4.86 -54.50
N LEU A 535 -87.25 6.06 -54.83
CA LEU A 535 -87.88 6.92 -55.84
C LEU A 535 -87.89 6.27 -57.23
N SER A 536 -86.82 5.57 -57.62
CA SER A 536 -86.74 4.88 -58.92
C SER A 536 -87.70 3.69 -59.01
N LYS A 537 -87.89 2.96 -57.89
CA LYS A 537 -88.91 1.90 -57.79
C LYS A 537 -90.34 2.47 -57.89
N GLN A 538 -90.61 3.62 -57.27
CA GLN A 538 -91.90 4.31 -57.39
C GLN A 538 -92.14 4.80 -58.83
N GLY A 539 -91.13 5.39 -59.47
CA GLY A 539 -91.20 5.81 -60.87
C GLY A 539 -91.45 4.65 -61.84
N SER A 540 -90.78 3.51 -61.62
CA SER A 540 -91.01 2.27 -62.38
C SER A 540 -92.45 1.77 -62.21
N ALA A 541 -92.99 1.74 -60.99
CA ALA A 541 -94.38 1.33 -60.74
C ALA A 541 -95.40 2.23 -61.45
N LEU A 542 -95.19 3.55 -61.43
CA LEU A 542 -96.06 4.51 -62.13
C LEU A 542 -95.98 4.37 -63.66
N ALA A 543 -94.79 4.16 -64.22
CA ALA A 543 -94.62 3.90 -65.65
C ALA A 543 -95.27 2.59 -66.08
N GLN A 544 -95.23 1.56 -65.23
CA GLN A 544 -95.89 0.27 -65.47
C GLN A 544 -97.43 0.38 -65.44
N GLU A 545 -97.98 1.18 -64.52
CA GLU A 545 -99.41 1.48 -64.49
C GLU A 545 -99.86 2.24 -65.75
N ALA A 546 -99.08 3.22 -66.19
CA ALA A 546 -99.34 3.95 -67.44
C ALA A 546 -99.25 3.03 -68.68
N GLU A 547 -98.31 2.07 -68.71
CA GLU A 547 -98.16 1.10 -69.80
C GLU A 547 -99.39 0.20 -69.93
N ARG A 548 -99.91 -0.28 -68.80
CA ARG A 548 -101.20 -0.98 -68.73
C ARG A 548 -102.35 -0.10 -69.26
N GLY A 549 -102.38 1.18 -68.87
CA GLY A 549 -103.35 2.14 -69.39
C GLY A 549 -103.30 2.28 -70.92
N MET A 550 -102.10 2.36 -71.52
CA MET A 550 -101.95 2.43 -72.98
C MET A 550 -102.42 1.14 -73.68
N LYS A 551 -102.24 -0.05 -73.08
CA LYS A 551 -102.81 -1.31 -73.59
C LYS A 551 -104.34 -1.29 -73.59
N GLU A 552 -104.96 -0.83 -72.50
CA GLU A 552 -106.42 -0.70 -72.38
C GLU A 552 -106.99 0.31 -73.40
N ILE A 553 -106.31 1.45 -73.61
CA ILE A 553 -106.67 2.44 -74.64
C ILE A 553 -106.50 1.84 -76.05
N THR A 554 -105.43 1.07 -76.30
CA THR A 554 -105.22 0.40 -77.61
C THR A 554 -106.38 -0.55 -77.91
N SER A 555 -106.72 -1.44 -76.98
CA SER A 555 -107.85 -2.36 -77.14
C SER A 555 -109.18 -1.63 -77.31
N SER A 556 -109.38 -0.50 -76.63
CA SER A 556 -110.59 0.32 -76.76
C SER A 556 -110.68 0.99 -78.14
N THR A 557 -109.55 1.47 -78.66
CA THR A 557 -109.49 2.11 -79.98
C THR A 557 -109.70 1.09 -81.09
N ASP A 558 -109.07 -0.10 -81.00
CA ASP A 558 -109.28 -1.20 -81.95
C ASP A 558 -110.77 -1.62 -82.03
N MET A 559 -111.48 -1.67 -80.88
CA MET A 559 -112.94 -1.90 -80.86
C MET A 559 -113.74 -0.78 -81.55
N VAL A 560 -113.37 0.49 -81.36
CA VAL A 560 -114.03 1.62 -82.04
C VAL A 560 -113.80 1.58 -83.54
N THR A 561 -112.58 1.25 -84.01
CA THR A 561 -112.31 1.05 -85.45
C THR A 561 -113.19 -0.06 -86.04
N GLY A 562 -113.40 -1.16 -85.31
CA GLY A 562 -114.33 -2.21 -85.71
C GLY A 562 -115.76 -1.72 -85.89
N LEU A 563 -116.31 -1.00 -84.90
CA LEU A 563 -117.65 -0.41 -84.97
C LEU A 563 -117.79 0.61 -86.11
N VAL A 564 -116.76 1.40 -86.38
CA VAL A 564 -116.73 2.35 -87.52
C VAL A 564 -116.81 1.59 -88.85
N HIS A 565 -116.12 0.45 -88.97
CA HIS A 565 -116.18 -0.40 -90.17
C HIS A 565 -117.57 -1.03 -90.37
N GLU A 566 -118.20 -1.53 -89.31
CA GLU A 566 -119.59 -2.03 -89.34
C GLU A 566 -120.58 -0.95 -89.81
N ILE A 567 -120.43 0.30 -89.32
CA ILE A 567 -121.24 1.44 -89.78
C ILE A 567 -121.01 1.71 -91.28
N MET A 568 -119.78 1.64 -91.78
CA MET A 568 -119.51 1.80 -93.23
C MET A 568 -120.20 0.72 -94.07
N GLU A 569 -120.25 -0.53 -93.59
CA GLU A 569 -120.92 -1.63 -94.28
C GLU A 569 -122.45 -1.40 -94.32
N GLU A 570 -123.06 -0.99 -93.21
CA GLU A 570 -124.49 -0.67 -93.16
C GLU A 570 -124.85 0.56 -94.02
N MET A 571 -124.03 1.61 -94.03
CA MET A 571 -124.21 2.75 -94.94
C MET A 571 -124.17 2.32 -96.41
N SER A 572 -123.29 1.37 -96.78
CA SER A 572 -123.27 0.78 -98.13
C SER A 572 -124.54 0.00 -98.46
N LYS A 573 -125.11 -0.74 -97.50
CA LYS A 573 -126.41 -1.44 -97.66
C LYS A 573 -127.56 -0.45 -97.85
N ILE A 574 -127.62 0.60 -97.03
CA ILE A 574 -128.66 1.65 -97.13
C ILE A 574 -128.54 2.40 -98.47
N SER A 575 -127.34 2.72 -98.93
CA SER A 575 -127.10 3.35 -100.25
C SER A 575 -127.69 2.49 -101.38
N LYS A 576 -127.43 1.18 -101.39
CA LYS A 576 -128.01 0.23 -102.38
C LYS A 576 -129.53 0.19 -102.31
N ILE A 577 -130.12 0.21 -101.11
CA ILE A 577 -131.58 0.25 -100.93
C ILE A 577 -132.15 1.57 -101.49
N SER A 578 -131.50 2.71 -101.25
CA SER A 578 -131.94 4.01 -101.76
C SER A 578 -131.93 4.07 -103.29
N LEU A 579 -130.92 3.47 -103.94
CA LEU A 579 -130.88 3.32 -105.40
C LEU A 579 -132.07 2.49 -105.91
N VAL A 580 -132.36 1.34 -105.28
CA VAL A 580 -133.52 0.49 -105.64
C VAL A 580 -134.85 1.24 -105.44
N ILE A 581 -134.99 2.05 -104.39
CA ILE A 581 -136.19 2.89 -104.20
C ILE A 581 -136.30 3.95 -105.30
N SER A 582 -135.19 4.58 -105.71
CA SER A 582 -135.16 5.54 -106.82
C SER A 582 -135.55 4.89 -108.15
N ASP A 583 -135.06 3.68 -108.42
CA ASP A 583 -135.43 2.88 -109.60
C ASP A 583 -136.92 2.49 -109.60
N ILE A 584 -137.43 2.00 -108.47
CA ILE A 584 -138.85 1.68 -108.29
C ILE A 584 -139.72 2.93 -108.49
N ALA A 585 -139.30 4.08 -107.94
CA ALA A 585 -139.98 5.35 -108.10
C ALA A 585 -139.97 5.82 -109.58
N SER A 586 -138.85 5.63 -110.29
CA SER A 586 -138.74 5.90 -111.73
C SER A 586 -139.66 5.01 -112.57
N GLN A 587 -139.69 3.70 -112.29
CA GLN A 587 -140.61 2.75 -112.92
C GLN A 587 -142.07 3.06 -112.60
N THR A 588 -142.39 3.42 -111.36
CA THR A 588 -143.74 3.79 -110.92
C THR A 588 -144.21 5.06 -111.62
N ASN A 589 -143.34 6.07 -111.78
CA ASN A 589 -143.62 7.27 -112.56
C ASN A 589 -143.87 6.95 -114.06
N LEU A 590 -143.17 5.98 -114.65
CA LEU A 590 -143.44 5.52 -116.03
C LEU A 590 -144.76 4.74 -116.14
N LEU A 591 -145.06 3.85 -115.19
CA LEU A 591 -146.33 3.12 -115.14
C LEU A 591 -147.52 4.08 -114.94
N ALA A 592 -147.38 5.06 -114.05
CA ALA A 592 -148.37 6.10 -113.81
C ALA A 592 -148.53 7.02 -115.02
N LEU A 593 -147.45 7.33 -115.75
CA LEU A 593 -147.52 8.07 -117.02
C LEU A 593 -148.30 7.27 -118.08
N ASN A 594 -148.01 5.99 -118.25
CA ASN A 594 -148.73 5.11 -119.18
C ASN A 594 -150.21 4.97 -118.80
N ALA A 595 -150.52 4.82 -117.50
CA ALA A 595 -151.89 4.79 -117.00
C ALA A 595 -152.63 6.13 -117.22
N ALA A 596 -151.95 7.27 -117.03
CA ALA A 596 -152.53 8.59 -117.31
C ALA A 596 -152.81 8.80 -118.81
N ILE A 597 -151.92 8.32 -119.69
CA ILE A 597 -152.11 8.34 -121.15
C ILE A 597 -153.33 7.49 -121.54
N GLU A 598 -153.42 6.25 -121.06
CA GLU A 598 -154.52 5.35 -121.44
C GLU A 598 -155.86 5.78 -120.80
N ALA A 599 -155.83 6.38 -119.60
CA ALA A 599 -157.00 7.00 -118.99
C ALA A 599 -157.47 8.25 -119.76
N ALA A 600 -156.55 9.07 -120.31
CA ALA A 600 -156.92 10.16 -121.22
C ALA A 600 -157.50 9.63 -122.54
N ARG A 601 -157.03 8.47 -123.02
CA ARG A 601 -157.50 7.78 -124.23
C ARG A 601 -158.92 7.22 -124.09
N ALA A 602 -159.33 6.86 -122.88
CA ALA A 602 -160.68 6.38 -122.55
C ALA A 602 -161.75 7.49 -122.42
N GLY A 603 -161.38 8.77 -122.60
CA GLY A 603 -162.33 9.89 -122.63
C GLY A 603 -163.06 10.14 -121.30
N GLU A 604 -164.35 10.49 -121.35
CA GLU A 604 -165.17 10.82 -120.18
C GLU A 604 -165.15 9.72 -119.10
N ALA A 605 -165.11 8.44 -119.49
CA ALA A 605 -165.06 7.30 -118.55
C ALA A 605 -163.71 7.16 -117.82
N GLY A 606 -162.63 7.70 -118.38
CA GLY A 606 -161.27 7.60 -117.83
C GLY A 606 -160.90 8.69 -116.82
N ARG A 607 -161.71 9.76 -116.65
CA ARG A 607 -161.35 10.93 -115.82
C ARG A 607 -160.91 10.58 -114.40
N GLY A 608 -161.62 9.68 -113.72
CA GLY A 608 -161.26 9.26 -112.35
C GLY A 608 -159.89 8.57 -112.28
N PHE A 609 -159.61 7.68 -113.24
CA PHE A 609 -158.32 7.00 -113.34
C PHE A 609 -157.18 7.96 -113.72
N ALA A 610 -157.45 8.98 -114.55
CA ALA A 610 -156.45 9.99 -114.92
C ALA A 610 -156.00 10.83 -113.72
N VAL A 611 -156.92 11.17 -112.81
CA VAL A 611 -156.57 11.87 -111.55
C VAL A 611 -155.71 10.98 -110.66
N VAL A 612 -156.12 9.72 -110.41
CA VAL A 612 -155.33 8.77 -109.62
C VAL A 612 -153.94 8.52 -110.23
N ALA A 613 -153.85 8.38 -111.54
CA ALA A 613 -152.58 8.20 -112.24
C ALA A 613 -151.67 9.45 -112.14
N SER A 614 -152.24 10.66 -112.18
CA SER A 614 -151.48 11.89 -111.95
C SER A 614 -150.97 11.99 -110.50
N GLU A 615 -151.78 11.55 -109.53
CA GLU A 615 -151.42 11.54 -108.11
C GLU A 615 -150.30 10.52 -107.84
N VAL A 616 -150.43 9.29 -108.34
CA VAL A 616 -149.37 8.26 -108.26
C VAL A 616 -148.08 8.72 -108.96
N LYS A 617 -148.19 9.45 -110.07
CA LYS A 617 -147.02 10.06 -110.74
C LYS A 617 -146.35 11.12 -109.86
N SER A 618 -147.13 11.95 -109.16
CA SER A 618 -146.62 12.96 -108.23
C SER A 618 -145.90 12.30 -107.05
N LEU A 619 -146.54 11.33 -106.38
CA LEU A 619 -145.93 10.54 -105.30
C LEU A 619 -144.67 9.80 -105.76
N ALA A 620 -144.64 9.30 -107.00
CA ALA A 620 -143.46 8.63 -107.55
C ALA A 620 -142.29 9.63 -107.78
N LEU A 621 -142.55 10.84 -108.29
CA LEU A 621 -141.52 11.88 -108.39
C LEU A 621 -141.02 12.34 -107.02
N GLU A 622 -141.91 12.47 -106.03
CA GLU A 622 -141.57 12.85 -104.66
C GLU A 622 -140.79 11.74 -103.93
N SER A 623 -141.16 10.47 -104.15
CA SER A 623 -140.42 9.30 -103.64
C SER A 623 -139.02 9.21 -104.24
N ARG A 624 -138.88 9.47 -105.55
CA ARG A 624 -137.56 9.51 -106.21
C ARG A 624 -136.69 10.62 -105.63
N LYS A 625 -137.23 11.84 -105.50
CA LYS A 625 -136.52 12.97 -104.88
C LYS A 625 -136.13 12.69 -103.42
N SER A 626 -136.98 11.99 -102.68
CA SER A 626 -136.67 11.58 -101.30
C SER A 626 -135.55 10.55 -101.25
N ALA A 627 -135.51 9.58 -102.17
CA ALA A 627 -134.43 8.61 -102.32
C ALA A 627 -133.11 9.25 -102.80
N GLU A 628 -133.17 10.27 -103.67
CA GLU A 628 -132.04 11.10 -104.07
C GLU A 628 -131.45 11.85 -102.85
N ASN A 629 -132.29 12.53 -102.06
CA ASN A 629 -131.87 13.21 -100.82
C ASN A 629 -131.27 12.24 -99.77
N ILE A 630 -131.85 11.03 -99.62
CA ILE A 630 -131.29 10.00 -98.74
C ILE A 630 -129.92 9.54 -99.25
N SER A 631 -129.77 9.36 -100.57
CA SER A 631 -128.48 8.98 -101.16
C SER A 631 -127.39 10.02 -100.88
N GLU A 632 -127.70 11.32 -101.01
CA GLU A 632 -126.77 12.42 -100.69
C GLU A 632 -126.39 12.44 -99.20
N MET A 633 -127.36 12.22 -98.30
CA MET A 633 -127.08 12.11 -96.86
C MET A 633 -126.21 10.89 -96.52
N ILE A 634 -126.43 9.74 -97.18
CA ILE A 634 -125.63 8.53 -96.97
C ILE A 634 -124.22 8.69 -97.54
N GLU A 635 -124.05 9.36 -98.69
CA GLU A 635 -122.72 9.72 -99.22
C GLU A 635 -121.96 10.63 -98.24
N GLY A 636 -122.64 11.67 -97.71
CA GLY A 636 -122.08 12.55 -96.69
C GLY A 636 -121.72 11.86 -95.37
N LEU A 637 -122.52 10.88 -94.93
CA LEU A 637 -122.22 10.04 -93.76
C LEU A 637 -121.07 9.06 -94.03
N THR A 638 -121.00 8.46 -95.23
CA THR A 638 -119.91 7.56 -95.64
C THR A 638 -118.59 8.30 -95.57
N LYS A 639 -118.50 9.50 -96.18
CA LYS A 639 -117.29 10.33 -96.15
C LYS A 639 -116.86 10.74 -94.74
N LYS A 640 -117.81 11.07 -93.85
CA LYS A 640 -117.51 11.37 -92.43
C LYS A 640 -117.04 10.13 -91.65
N THR A 641 -117.57 8.95 -91.98
CA THR A 641 -117.20 7.69 -91.33
C THR A 641 -115.83 7.22 -91.79
N GLU A 642 -115.50 7.40 -93.07
CA GLU A 642 -114.15 7.20 -93.62
C GLU A 642 -113.12 8.13 -92.95
N GLN A 643 -113.42 9.42 -92.78
CA GLN A 643 -112.59 10.37 -92.02
C GLN A 643 -112.43 9.98 -90.53
N ALA A 644 -113.48 9.42 -89.92
CA ALA A 644 -113.41 8.90 -88.56
C ALA A 644 -112.49 7.66 -88.48
N SER A 645 -112.59 6.74 -89.45
CA SER A 645 -111.70 5.57 -89.54
C SER A 645 -110.23 5.99 -89.68
N GLU A 646 -109.92 6.90 -90.60
CA GLU A 646 -108.54 7.41 -90.80
C GLU A 646 -107.99 8.08 -89.52
N THR A 647 -108.87 8.72 -88.73
CA THR A 647 -108.50 9.34 -87.45
C THR A 647 -108.31 8.30 -86.35
N MET A 648 -109.07 7.20 -86.34
CA MET A 648 -108.89 6.09 -85.41
C MET A 648 -107.62 5.30 -85.70
N ASP A 649 -107.30 5.03 -86.97
CA ASP A 649 -106.04 4.39 -87.37
C ASP A 649 -104.81 5.20 -86.90
N LYS A 650 -104.86 6.54 -87.05
CA LYS A 650 -103.86 7.45 -86.49
C LYS A 650 -103.80 7.40 -84.96
N SER A 651 -104.95 7.27 -84.30
CA SER A 651 -105.03 7.16 -82.83
C SER A 651 -104.39 5.87 -82.32
N VAL A 652 -104.63 4.72 -82.97
CA VAL A 652 -103.97 3.45 -82.66
C VAL A 652 -102.44 3.57 -82.78
N MET A 653 -101.93 4.24 -83.83
CA MET A 653 -100.49 4.46 -83.99
C MET A 653 -99.90 5.29 -82.83
N VAL A 654 -100.53 6.43 -82.49
CA VAL A 654 -100.05 7.32 -81.41
C VAL A 654 -100.08 6.63 -80.04
N VAL A 655 -101.10 5.84 -79.73
CA VAL A 655 -101.20 5.11 -78.45
C VAL A 655 -100.13 4.00 -78.37
N ARG A 656 -99.86 3.29 -79.47
CA ARG A 656 -98.77 2.30 -79.53
C ARG A 656 -97.39 2.94 -79.37
N GLU A 657 -97.18 4.12 -79.95
CA GLU A 657 -95.95 4.90 -79.77
C GLU A 657 -95.77 5.36 -78.31
N GLY A 658 -96.85 5.82 -77.66
CA GLY A 658 -96.88 6.14 -76.23
C GLY A 658 -96.57 4.92 -75.34
N GLY A 659 -97.14 3.75 -75.66
CA GLY A 659 -96.81 2.49 -74.97
C GLY A 659 -95.34 2.08 -75.12
N LYS A 660 -94.75 2.26 -76.31
CA LYS A 660 -93.32 2.03 -76.54
C LYS A 660 -92.45 2.97 -75.71
N ALA A 661 -92.77 4.26 -75.68
CA ALA A 661 -92.04 5.25 -74.88
C ALA A 661 -92.08 4.94 -73.37
N LEU A 662 -93.21 4.42 -72.86
CA LEU A 662 -93.32 3.97 -71.47
C LEU A 662 -92.47 2.72 -71.18
N ASN A 663 -92.40 1.77 -72.12
CA ASN A 663 -91.52 0.60 -71.98
C ASN A 663 -90.03 1.00 -72.00
N GLU A 664 -89.63 1.95 -72.86
CA GLU A 664 -88.29 2.54 -72.83
C GLU A 664 -88.00 3.27 -71.50
N THR A 665 -89.01 3.93 -70.93
CA THR A 665 -88.92 4.58 -69.60
C THR A 665 -88.73 3.57 -68.47
N LEU A 666 -89.40 2.41 -68.51
CA LEU A 666 -89.22 1.31 -67.56
C LEU A 666 -87.80 0.74 -67.61
N GLU A 667 -87.22 0.55 -68.80
CA GLU A 667 -85.82 0.15 -68.93
C GLU A 667 -84.85 1.15 -68.30
N VAL A 668 -85.11 2.46 -68.44
CA VAL A 668 -84.29 3.51 -67.82
C VAL A 668 -84.38 3.45 -66.30
N PHE A 669 -85.57 3.29 -65.71
CA PHE A 669 -85.70 3.15 -64.25
C PHE A 669 -84.97 1.91 -63.70
N ASN A 670 -85.02 0.77 -64.39
CA ASN A 670 -84.27 -0.42 -63.99
C ASN A 670 -82.75 -0.19 -64.05
N LYS A 671 -82.24 0.47 -65.12
CA LYS A 671 -80.83 0.85 -65.23
C LYS A 671 -80.39 1.83 -64.11
N ILE A 672 -81.28 2.73 -63.66
CA ILE A 672 -81.01 3.60 -62.51
C ILE A 672 -80.92 2.78 -61.22
N ILE A 673 -81.85 1.84 -60.98
CA ILE A 673 -81.82 0.95 -59.80
C ILE A 673 -80.50 0.16 -59.73
N ASP A 674 -80.08 -0.45 -60.84
CA ASP A 674 -78.82 -1.21 -60.91
C ASP A 674 -77.58 -0.32 -60.70
N SER A 675 -77.59 0.90 -61.26
CA SER A 675 -76.52 1.88 -61.08
C SER A 675 -76.41 2.35 -59.62
N VAL A 676 -77.54 2.62 -58.97
CA VAL A 676 -77.62 3.06 -57.57
C VAL A 676 -77.21 1.95 -56.61
N ASN A 677 -77.60 0.69 -56.87
CA ASN A 677 -77.10 -0.47 -56.11
C ASN A 677 -75.57 -0.60 -56.25
N THR A 678 -75.02 -0.31 -57.44
CA THR A 678 -73.56 -0.32 -57.68
C THR A 678 -72.85 0.80 -56.91
N VAL A 679 -73.43 2.01 -56.85
CA VAL A 679 -72.91 3.13 -56.04
C VAL A 679 -72.88 2.77 -54.56
N SER A 680 -73.95 2.17 -54.03
CA SER A 680 -73.99 1.75 -52.63
C SER A 680 -72.93 0.68 -52.30
N LEU A 681 -72.75 -0.31 -53.18
CA LEU A 681 -71.66 -1.29 -53.05
C LEU A 681 -70.26 -0.64 -53.09
N GLN A 682 -70.08 0.41 -53.90
CA GLN A 682 -68.82 1.18 -53.90
C GLN A 682 -68.64 1.98 -52.61
N MET A 683 -69.70 2.57 -52.06
CA MET A 683 -69.64 3.30 -50.79
C MET A 683 -69.25 2.38 -49.62
N ASP A 684 -69.76 1.15 -49.55
CA ASP A 684 -69.34 0.18 -48.52
C ASP A 684 -67.83 -0.13 -48.61
N ASN A 685 -67.26 -0.19 -49.81
CA ASN A 685 -65.81 -0.35 -50.00
C ASN A 685 -65.02 0.91 -49.58
N VAL A 686 -65.57 2.11 -49.77
CA VAL A 686 -64.98 3.36 -49.28
C VAL A 686 -65.03 3.43 -47.75
N ALA A 687 -66.15 3.07 -47.12
CA ALA A 687 -66.28 3.01 -45.67
C ALA A 687 -65.23 2.07 -45.04
N LYS A 688 -65.11 0.86 -45.58
CA LYS A 688 -64.09 -0.11 -45.15
C LYS A 688 -62.66 0.39 -45.36
N SER A 689 -62.42 1.15 -46.43
CA SER A 689 -61.11 1.77 -46.68
C SER A 689 -60.81 2.88 -45.67
N ALA A 690 -61.82 3.67 -45.27
CA ALA A 690 -61.70 4.69 -44.23
C ALA A 690 -61.43 4.08 -42.84
N GLU A 691 -62.07 2.97 -42.48
CA GLU A 691 -61.76 2.21 -41.26
C GLU A 691 -60.30 1.72 -41.25
N GLN A 692 -59.81 1.19 -42.37
CA GLN A 692 -58.41 0.78 -42.51
C GLN A 692 -57.43 1.96 -42.42
N GLN A 693 -57.80 3.12 -42.98
CA GLN A 693 -57.00 4.34 -42.86
C GLN A 693 -56.97 4.86 -41.42
N ALA A 694 -58.08 4.80 -40.67
CA ALA A 694 -58.12 5.21 -39.26
C ALA A 694 -57.16 4.36 -38.41
N ALA A 695 -57.19 3.03 -38.57
CA ALA A 695 -56.27 2.12 -37.88
C ALA A 695 -54.80 2.39 -38.24
N ALA A 696 -54.49 2.64 -39.53
CA ALA A 696 -53.14 3.00 -39.97
C ALA A 696 -52.68 4.37 -39.41
N VAL A 697 -53.59 5.33 -39.25
CA VAL A 697 -53.30 6.64 -38.63
C VAL A 697 -52.94 6.48 -37.15
N GLU A 698 -53.66 5.64 -36.39
CA GLU A 698 -53.32 5.31 -35.01
C GLU A 698 -51.95 4.61 -34.90
N GLU A 699 -51.67 3.62 -35.74
CA GLU A 699 -50.40 2.86 -35.75
C GLU A 699 -49.20 3.75 -36.11
N ILE A 700 -49.33 4.61 -37.12
CA ILE A 700 -48.30 5.57 -37.50
C ILE A 700 -48.09 6.60 -36.37
N THR A 701 -49.15 7.07 -35.72
CA THR A 701 -49.05 8.01 -34.59
C THR A 701 -48.33 7.38 -33.40
N ALA A 702 -48.60 6.11 -33.08
CA ALA A 702 -47.85 5.37 -32.06
C ALA A 702 -46.37 5.23 -32.44
N SER A 703 -46.08 4.87 -33.69
CA SER A 703 -44.72 4.72 -34.22
C SER A 703 -43.93 6.03 -34.17
N ILE A 704 -44.54 7.17 -34.50
CA ILE A 704 -43.91 8.49 -34.43
C ILE A 704 -43.57 8.86 -32.98
N ASN A 705 -44.44 8.55 -32.02
CA ASN A 705 -44.15 8.78 -30.61
C ASN A 705 -42.95 7.95 -30.11
N GLU A 706 -42.84 6.68 -30.53
CA GLU A 706 -41.67 5.85 -30.23
C GLU A 706 -40.39 6.42 -30.85
N VAL A 707 -40.41 6.78 -32.14
CA VAL A 707 -39.28 7.43 -32.83
C VAL A 707 -38.91 8.75 -32.16
N ASN A 708 -39.87 9.53 -31.67
CA ASN A 708 -39.60 10.77 -30.93
C ASN A 708 -38.86 10.51 -29.60
N THR A 709 -39.20 9.44 -28.88
CA THR A 709 -38.43 9.03 -27.68
C THR A 709 -37.02 8.57 -28.02
N LEU A 710 -36.82 7.86 -29.14
CA LEU A 710 -35.49 7.45 -29.63
C LEU A 710 -34.64 8.65 -30.05
N VAL A 711 -35.23 9.64 -30.72
CA VAL A 711 -34.54 10.89 -31.11
C VAL A 711 -34.16 11.70 -29.89
N SER A 712 -35.04 11.82 -28.89
CA SER A 712 -34.71 12.47 -27.60
C SER A 712 -33.59 11.73 -26.85
N GLY A 713 -33.60 10.39 -26.85
CA GLY A 713 -32.51 9.57 -26.33
C GLY A 713 -31.19 9.83 -27.07
N THR A 714 -31.23 9.86 -28.40
CA THR A 714 -30.06 10.13 -29.26
C THR A 714 -29.43 11.49 -28.96
N ALA A 715 -30.23 12.54 -28.75
CA ALA A 715 -29.73 13.85 -28.34
C ALA A 715 -28.98 13.78 -27.00
N LYS A 716 -29.56 13.07 -26.02
CA LYS A 716 -28.97 12.91 -24.68
C LYS A 716 -27.67 12.10 -24.71
N ASP A 717 -27.64 11.01 -25.48
CA ASP A 717 -26.44 10.16 -25.64
C ASP A 717 -25.33 10.93 -26.37
N ALA A 718 -25.69 11.79 -27.33
CA ALA A 718 -24.74 12.68 -28.00
C ALA A 718 -24.15 13.72 -27.04
N VAL A 719 -24.94 14.35 -26.17
CA VAL A 719 -24.42 15.24 -25.12
C VAL A 719 -23.48 14.49 -24.16
N ALA A 720 -23.80 13.25 -23.79
CA ALA A 720 -22.93 12.43 -22.96
C ALA A 720 -21.61 12.06 -23.67
N ALA A 721 -21.65 11.76 -24.97
CA ALA A 721 -20.48 11.49 -25.79
C ALA A 721 -19.56 12.72 -25.93
N ALA A 722 -20.14 13.92 -26.09
CA ALA A 722 -19.37 15.17 -26.12
C ALA A 722 -18.61 15.39 -24.80
N ALA A 723 -19.30 15.26 -23.66
CA ALA A 723 -18.68 15.39 -22.34
C ALA A 723 -17.57 14.34 -22.10
N ALA A 724 -17.78 13.09 -22.52
CA ALA A 724 -16.76 12.05 -22.44
C ALA A 724 -15.53 12.35 -23.31
N SER A 725 -15.71 13.01 -24.47
CA SER A 725 -14.59 13.46 -25.31
C SER A 725 -13.83 14.66 -24.74
N GLU A 726 -14.51 15.57 -24.02
CA GLU A 726 -13.84 16.63 -23.25
C GLU A 726 -13.01 16.03 -22.10
N GLU A 727 -13.57 15.10 -21.33
CA GLU A 727 -12.85 14.39 -20.25
C GLU A 727 -11.66 13.57 -20.80
N ALA A 728 -11.84 12.88 -21.93
CA ALA A 728 -10.75 12.20 -22.61
C ALA A 728 -9.66 13.17 -23.08
N SER A 729 -10.00 14.37 -23.56
CA SER A 729 -9.02 15.40 -23.92
C SER A 729 -8.16 15.81 -22.70
N ALA A 730 -8.79 16.04 -21.55
CA ALA A 730 -8.07 16.36 -20.32
C ALA A 730 -7.15 15.22 -19.85
N ALA A 731 -7.57 13.95 -20.00
CA ALA A 731 -6.73 12.79 -19.72
C ALA A 731 -5.55 12.68 -20.70
N ILE A 732 -5.74 13.00 -21.98
CA ILE A 732 -4.68 13.01 -22.99
C ILE A 732 -3.64 14.08 -22.69
N ASP A 733 -4.05 15.27 -22.23
CA ASP A 733 -3.12 16.33 -21.80
C ASP A 733 -2.25 15.88 -20.62
N GLN A 734 -2.82 15.18 -19.63
CA GLN A 734 -2.05 14.58 -18.53
C GLN A 734 -1.07 13.51 -19.01
N ILE A 735 -1.46 12.65 -19.97
CA ILE A 735 -0.56 11.65 -20.54
C ILE A 735 0.58 12.36 -21.30
N SER A 736 0.28 13.43 -22.04
CA SER A 736 1.29 14.25 -22.74
C SER A 736 2.33 14.82 -21.77
N GLU A 737 1.92 15.33 -20.60
CA GLU A 737 2.83 15.79 -19.55
C GLU A 737 3.73 14.65 -19.03
N GLN A 738 3.16 13.48 -18.78
CA GLN A 738 3.93 12.30 -18.34
C GLN A 738 4.94 11.84 -19.40
N ILE A 739 4.61 11.90 -20.69
CA ILE A 739 5.55 11.54 -21.76
C ILE A 739 6.71 12.53 -21.86
N ILE A 740 6.46 13.83 -21.67
CA ILE A 740 7.52 14.85 -21.59
C ILE A 740 8.47 14.51 -20.42
N HIS A 741 7.93 14.17 -19.25
CA HIS A 741 8.75 13.77 -18.10
C HIS A 741 9.54 12.47 -18.35
N VAL A 742 8.95 11.47 -19.02
CA VAL A 742 9.68 10.24 -19.41
C VAL A 742 10.83 10.56 -20.39
N HIS A 743 10.62 11.49 -21.32
CA HIS A 743 11.66 11.92 -22.25
C HIS A 743 12.82 12.65 -21.52
N GLU A 744 12.51 13.55 -20.59
CA GLU A 744 13.53 14.23 -19.76
C GLU A 744 14.32 13.24 -18.89
N VAL A 745 13.67 12.23 -18.30
CA VAL A 745 14.36 11.16 -17.56
C VAL A 745 15.25 10.32 -18.49
N ALA A 746 14.80 9.99 -19.69
CA ALA A 746 15.59 9.25 -20.68
C ALA A 746 16.81 10.04 -21.17
N GLU A 747 16.68 11.35 -21.38
CA GLU A 747 17.79 12.24 -21.76
C GLU A 747 18.82 12.37 -20.63
N ASN A 748 18.37 12.55 -19.38
CA ASN A 748 19.25 12.58 -18.22
C ASN A 748 19.98 11.25 -18.00
N LEU A 749 19.28 10.11 -18.14
CA LEU A 749 19.91 8.78 -18.11
C LEU A 749 20.96 8.62 -19.20
N ASN A 750 20.66 9.02 -20.44
CA ASN A 750 21.60 8.98 -21.56
C ASN A 750 22.86 9.81 -21.26
N LYS A 751 22.70 11.00 -20.66
CA LYS A 751 23.81 11.86 -20.28
C LYS A 751 24.69 11.26 -19.18
N GLU A 752 24.11 10.54 -18.23
CA GLU A 752 24.86 9.83 -17.19
C GLU A 752 25.55 8.57 -17.74
N THR A 753 24.89 7.76 -18.58
CA THR A 753 25.53 6.56 -19.18
C THR A 753 26.67 6.92 -20.13
N ASN A 754 26.57 8.05 -20.85
CA ASN A 754 27.67 8.54 -21.72
C ASN A 754 28.91 9.03 -20.97
N LYS A 755 28.92 9.05 -19.62
CA LYS A 755 30.15 9.27 -18.83
C LYS A 755 31.02 8.02 -18.75
N PHE A 756 30.43 6.84 -18.95
CA PHE A 756 31.10 5.56 -18.83
C PHE A 756 31.75 5.17 -20.16
N VAL A 757 32.99 4.68 -20.08
CA VAL A 757 33.72 4.07 -21.19
C VAL A 757 33.69 2.56 -20.94
N VAL A 758 33.05 1.81 -21.85
CA VAL A 758 32.61 0.42 -21.62
C VAL A 758 32.85 -0.50 -22.81
#